data_AF-U6G6P8-F1
#
_entry.id   AF-U6G6P8-F1
#
_cell.length_a   1.000
_cell.length_b   1.000
_cell.length_c   1.000
_cell.angle_alpha   90.00
_cell.angle_beta   90.00
_cell.angle_gamma   90.00
#
_symmetry.space_group_name_H-M   'P 1'
#
loop_
_entity.id
_entity.type
_entity.pdbx_description
1 polymer ?
#
loop_
_entity_poly.entity_id
_entity_poly.type
_entity_poly.pdbx_seq_one_letter_code
_entity_poly.pdbx_strand_id
1 'polypeptide(L)'
;MHAGIPVAIHKEHKVYVAELIFGQLLTSDNYDDTEARVTGGRNGFGAKLTNIFSTYFEVECADSKRKQKIKVVWTDNMSKQEPPVITPFNGAGDFVSVKFKPDLRRFGMSALDDDLVSLLRKRCFDLAGTAGTAVYWNGTRLPVRNFVDYVDLYLGEGAGRKRGGKGKEKDRKKAKKKGSDGESSDDSDADEGEKENGIEPKDDEDKENERLPEKQIIKIHEKMHRWEVVISQTDGGSFSQVSFVNSICTTKGGHHVTHVIEPLLAALVKKANAKNKGGMEIKAPHVKQHLWVFVKCLIENPAFDSQTKETLTTTVSRFGSKCTLSERTINAVAKSPILEGVLLWAQTKAQVELRRQMSVGKTKGRERLTGISKLEDANEAGGRYAQECTLILTEGDSAKTSCLAGLSVVGREKYGVFPLRGKLLNVREASFKQLKENREIQNILRILGLQINDKVQDTRGLRYGSLMIMTDQDYDGSHIKGLLINMLHHYWPQLLQCNHFLTEFVTPIVKVSKGSVEKAFFTLVEYDMWRKQAGNLAGWKIKYYKVGSGDGELIDMAFSKKRAEDRKRWLQGYREGTFVDHSMRELTFSDFVNKELVQFSRYDNERSIPQLVDGWKLVDGWKVGQRKVLFAVFKKNTKAEMKVAQLSGYVAEQSAYHHGEQSLQQTIITMAQRFVGSNNLNFLEPVGQFGSRKEGGKDASAPRYIFTKLAPYTRLVFPEADDPLLEYLYEEGQKIEPKYYVPVIPTILVNGSEGIGTGWSSFIPNFNPKDIISNLKRFIAGEEMVRMKPWYRGFKGLIEENSTRTAFETIGLIEKKGEDVVEISELPIKRWTQDYKEWLEEQLPTPDKKDPWISDFRDSSSHEDIKFVVKLSAGKVPSFGVHFLVGGLSCTCVAASLCIYRPLY
;
A
#
# COMPACT_ATOMS: atom_id res chain seq x y z
N MET A 1 1.23 53.12 -19.13
CA MET A 1 0.13 53.53 -20.03
C MET A 1 0.50 53.06 -21.43
N HIS A 2 -0.33 52.27 -22.10
CA HIS A 2 -0.11 52.00 -23.52
C HIS A 2 -0.54 53.24 -24.31
N ALA A 3 0.36 53.81 -25.11
CA ALA A 3 0.01 54.83 -26.08
C ALA A 3 -0.70 54.19 -27.28
N GLY A 4 -1.53 54.96 -27.99
CA GLY A 4 -2.07 54.54 -29.27
C GLY A 4 -1.00 54.45 -30.36
N ILE A 5 -1.41 53.95 -31.53
CA ILE A 5 -0.57 53.96 -32.72
C ILE A 5 -0.41 55.41 -33.19
N PRO A 6 0.82 55.93 -33.32
CA PRO A 6 1.03 57.34 -33.63
C PRO A 6 0.60 57.66 -35.06
N VAL A 7 -0.08 58.81 -35.24
CA VAL A 7 -0.37 59.36 -36.57
C VAL A 7 0.90 60.07 -37.08
N ALA A 8 1.87 59.28 -37.53
CA ALA A 8 3.17 59.75 -38.00
C ALA A 8 3.69 58.88 -39.14
N ILE A 9 4.52 59.50 -40.00
CA ILE A 9 5.28 58.80 -41.05
C ILE A 9 6.49 58.11 -40.42
N HIS A 10 6.72 56.85 -40.76
CA HIS A 10 7.87 56.08 -40.30
C HIS A 10 9.16 56.60 -40.93
N LYS A 11 10.20 56.80 -40.11
CA LYS A 11 11.45 57.48 -40.52
C LYS A 11 12.14 56.81 -41.71
N GLU A 12 12.14 55.48 -41.75
CA GLU A 12 12.80 54.67 -42.79
C GLU A 12 11.85 54.38 -43.95
N HIS A 13 10.80 53.58 -43.72
CA HIS A 13 9.82 53.15 -44.74
C HIS A 13 8.95 54.25 -45.40
N LYS A 14 8.97 55.50 -44.94
CA LYS A 14 8.26 56.68 -45.51
C LYS A 14 6.72 56.58 -45.67
N VAL A 15 6.08 55.55 -45.12
CA VAL A 15 4.62 55.41 -44.99
C VAL A 15 4.16 55.71 -43.55
N TYR A 16 2.87 55.92 -43.31
CA TYR A 16 2.35 56.04 -41.95
C TYR A 16 2.54 54.74 -41.15
N VAL A 17 2.80 54.86 -39.84
CA VAL A 17 3.01 53.69 -38.96
C VAL A 17 1.82 52.73 -39.00
N ALA A 18 0.58 53.25 -39.11
CA ALA A 18 -0.62 52.42 -39.26
C ALA A 18 -0.65 51.63 -40.58
N GLU A 19 -0.17 52.18 -41.70
CA GLU A 19 -0.06 51.45 -42.96
C GLU A 19 1.00 50.33 -42.84
N LEU A 20 2.15 50.66 -42.27
CA LEU A 20 3.29 49.74 -42.13
C LEU A 20 2.92 48.48 -41.32
N ILE A 21 2.33 48.65 -40.14
CA ILE A 21 2.11 47.53 -39.20
C ILE A 21 0.89 46.66 -39.54
N PHE A 22 -0.01 47.12 -40.41
CA PHE A 22 -1.21 46.40 -40.84
C PHE A 22 -1.21 45.97 -42.33
N GLY A 23 -0.40 46.61 -43.18
CA GLY A 23 -0.31 46.33 -44.61
C GLY A 23 0.96 45.61 -45.06
N GLN A 24 2.05 45.62 -44.29
CA GLN A 24 3.29 44.91 -44.63
C GLN A 24 3.53 43.69 -43.74
N LEU A 25 3.88 42.55 -44.35
CA LEU A 25 4.31 41.34 -43.63
C LEU A 25 5.63 41.59 -42.90
N LEU A 26 5.90 40.77 -41.88
CA LEU A 26 7.12 40.85 -41.06
C LEU A 26 7.37 42.23 -40.40
N THR A 27 6.31 42.95 -40.07
CA THR A 27 6.38 44.17 -39.25
C THR A 27 5.87 43.91 -37.83
N SER A 28 6.68 44.21 -36.83
CA SER A 28 6.39 44.05 -35.41
C SER A 28 7.35 44.89 -34.58
N ASP A 29 6.86 45.47 -33.50
CA ASP A 29 7.73 46.20 -32.55
C ASP A 29 8.59 45.23 -31.71
N ASN A 30 8.31 43.91 -31.75
CA ASN A 30 8.80 42.86 -30.87
C ASN A 30 9.91 41.97 -31.47
N TYR A 31 10.70 42.50 -32.41
CA TYR A 31 11.87 41.79 -32.96
C TYR A 31 13.12 41.88 -32.10
N ASP A 32 13.23 42.89 -31.23
CA ASP A 32 14.31 42.97 -30.26
C ASP A 32 14.02 42.07 -29.05
N ASP A 33 14.66 40.89 -29.05
CA ASP A 33 14.60 39.91 -27.96
C ASP A 33 15.52 40.25 -26.77
N THR A 34 16.30 41.34 -26.81
CA THR A 34 17.12 41.79 -25.67
C THR A 34 16.29 42.42 -24.57
N GLU A 35 15.12 42.98 -24.90
CA GLU A 35 14.13 43.43 -23.91
C GLU A 35 13.23 42.28 -23.45
N ALA A 36 13.09 42.13 -22.13
CA ALA A 36 12.22 41.13 -21.52
C ALA A 36 10.74 41.54 -21.59
N ARG A 37 9.99 41.04 -22.59
CA ARG A 37 8.60 41.44 -22.86
C ARG A 37 7.60 40.32 -22.56
N VAL A 38 6.49 40.67 -21.92
CA VAL A 38 5.36 39.77 -21.60
C VAL A 38 4.17 39.95 -22.54
N THR A 39 4.44 40.21 -23.82
CA THR A 39 3.41 40.41 -24.85
C THR A 39 3.08 39.12 -25.60
N GLY A 40 1.91 39.05 -26.22
CA GLY A 40 1.52 37.92 -27.08
C GLY A 40 2.05 38.01 -28.53
N GLY A 41 2.35 39.21 -29.02
CA GLY A 41 2.97 39.42 -30.33
C GLY A 41 4.44 39.00 -30.32
N ARG A 42 4.88 38.25 -31.34
CA ARG A 42 6.30 37.84 -31.50
C ARG A 42 6.73 37.99 -32.97
N ASN A 43 6.04 37.29 -33.86
CA ASN A 43 6.52 37.09 -35.25
C ASN A 43 6.05 38.14 -36.28
N GLY A 44 5.30 39.17 -35.88
CA GLY A 44 4.82 40.22 -36.81
C GLY A 44 3.75 39.86 -37.84
N PHE A 45 3.13 38.66 -37.78
CA PHE A 45 2.14 38.23 -38.79
C PHE A 45 0.68 38.57 -38.47
N GLY A 46 0.27 38.54 -37.19
CA GLY A 46 -1.14 38.35 -36.79
C GLY A 46 -2.16 39.25 -37.50
N ALA A 47 -1.99 40.58 -37.41
CA ALA A 47 -2.94 41.52 -38.00
C ALA A 47 -2.96 41.50 -39.54
N LYS A 48 -1.81 41.21 -40.18
CA LYS A 48 -1.71 41.05 -41.64
C LYS A 48 -2.42 39.78 -42.11
N LEU A 49 -2.35 38.69 -41.36
CA LEU A 49 -3.11 37.48 -41.69
C LEU A 49 -4.62 37.75 -41.65
N THR A 50 -5.12 38.52 -40.67
CA THR A 50 -6.53 38.97 -40.67
C THR A 50 -6.88 39.80 -41.90
N ASN A 51 -5.98 40.71 -42.33
CA ASN A 51 -6.17 41.54 -43.53
C ASN A 51 -6.18 40.69 -44.83
N ILE A 52 -5.19 39.81 -45.02
CA ILE A 52 -5.08 38.87 -46.16
C ILE A 52 -6.33 37.98 -46.27
N PHE A 53 -6.85 37.47 -45.16
CA PHE A 53 -8.06 36.63 -45.15
C PHE A 53 -9.38 37.43 -45.09
N SER A 54 -9.35 38.73 -45.41
CA SER A 54 -10.55 39.59 -45.47
C SER A 54 -10.80 40.16 -46.87
N THR A 55 -12.08 40.33 -47.21
CA THR A 55 -12.52 41.09 -48.39
C THR A 55 -12.48 42.60 -48.16
N TYR A 56 -12.57 43.02 -46.89
CA TYR A 56 -12.53 44.40 -46.43
C TYR A 56 -11.83 44.45 -45.07
N PHE A 57 -10.88 45.37 -44.88
CA PHE A 57 -10.17 45.58 -43.61
C PHE A 57 -9.94 47.09 -43.40
N GLU A 58 -10.54 47.65 -42.35
CA GLU A 58 -10.43 49.06 -41.96
C GLU A 58 -9.72 49.16 -40.61
N VAL A 59 -8.74 50.07 -40.53
CA VAL A 59 -8.09 50.49 -39.28
C VAL A 59 -8.30 51.97 -39.09
N GLU A 60 -8.87 52.37 -37.95
CA GLU A 60 -8.97 53.76 -37.51
C GLU A 60 -8.18 53.93 -36.20
N CYS A 61 -7.13 54.75 -36.23
CA CYS A 61 -6.30 55.07 -35.07
C CYS A 61 -6.43 56.54 -34.73
N ALA A 62 -6.58 56.87 -33.45
CA ALA A 62 -6.58 58.25 -32.95
C ALA A 62 -5.38 58.51 -32.04
N ASP A 63 -4.69 59.62 -32.28
CA ASP A 63 -3.52 60.12 -31.56
C ASP A 63 -3.89 61.46 -30.90
N SER A 64 -4.16 61.40 -29.59
CA SER A 64 -4.56 62.56 -28.78
C SER A 64 -3.43 63.59 -28.63
N LYS A 65 -2.16 63.19 -28.76
CA LYS A 65 -1.00 64.10 -28.70
C LYS A 65 -0.90 64.94 -29.96
N ARG A 66 -1.17 64.34 -31.13
CA ARG A 66 -1.18 65.02 -32.44
C ARG A 66 -2.53 65.64 -32.79
N LYS A 67 -3.58 65.35 -32.02
CA LYS A 67 -4.98 65.76 -32.29
C LYS A 67 -5.45 65.35 -33.68
N GLN A 68 -5.04 64.16 -34.11
CA GLN A 68 -5.35 63.60 -35.43
C GLN A 68 -5.88 62.18 -35.28
N LYS A 69 -6.75 61.79 -36.20
CA LYS A 69 -7.07 60.38 -36.46
C LYS A 69 -6.75 60.03 -37.90
N ILE A 70 -6.27 58.81 -38.10
CA ILE A 70 -5.98 58.22 -39.41
C ILE A 70 -6.90 57.03 -39.64
N LYS A 71 -7.51 56.96 -40.82
CA LYS A 71 -8.24 55.80 -41.31
C LYS A 71 -7.50 55.22 -42.52
N VAL A 72 -7.19 53.93 -42.48
CA VAL A 72 -6.60 53.18 -43.59
C VAL A 72 -7.52 52.02 -43.93
N VAL A 73 -7.77 51.78 -45.22
CA VAL A 73 -8.65 50.73 -45.72
C VAL A 73 -7.90 49.87 -46.72
N TRP A 74 -8.03 48.55 -46.57
CA TRP A 74 -7.59 47.55 -47.52
C TRP A 74 -8.78 46.75 -48.04
N THR A 75 -8.71 46.37 -49.31
CA THR A 75 -9.69 45.53 -50.00
C THR A 75 -8.98 44.41 -50.77
N ASP A 76 -9.75 43.43 -51.22
CA ASP A 76 -9.27 42.29 -52.03
C ASP A 76 -8.05 41.58 -51.42
N ASN A 77 -8.21 41.01 -50.22
CA ASN A 77 -7.18 40.19 -49.56
C ASN A 77 -5.84 40.92 -49.33
N MET A 78 -5.89 42.17 -48.87
CA MET A 78 -4.72 43.07 -48.68
C MET A 78 -4.03 43.51 -50.00
N SER A 79 -4.52 43.12 -51.18
CA SER A 79 -3.87 43.47 -52.46
C SER A 79 -4.08 44.92 -52.88
N LYS A 80 -5.14 45.57 -52.41
CA LYS A 80 -5.43 46.99 -52.66
C LYS A 80 -5.51 47.74 -51.34
N GLN A 81 -4.89 48.93 -51.32
CA GLN A 81 -4.98 49.87 -50.20
C GLN A 81 -5.51 51.21 -50.72
N GLU A 82 -6.47 51.79 -50.00
CA GLU A 82 -6.93 53.16 -50.24
C GLU A 82 -5.95 54.18 -49.62
N PRO A 83 -5.84 55.40 -50.18
CA PRO A 83 -5.05 56.47 -49.57
C PRO A 83 -5.49 56.76 -48.12
N PRO A 84 -4.56 56.86 -47.14
CA PRO A 84 -4.93 57.13 -45.76
C PRO A 84 -5.68 58.45 -45.58
N VAL A 85 -6.83 58.39 -44.93
CA VAL A 85 -7.67 59.57 -44.64
C VAL A 85 -7.32 60.10 -43.24
N ILE A 86 -6.80 61.31 -43.17
CA ILE A 86 -6.41 61.96 -41.92
C ILE A 86 -7.40 63.09 -41.62
N THR A 87 -7.92 63.12 -40.39
CA THR A 87 -8.88 64.15 -39.94
C THR A 87 -8.55 64.64 -38.52
N PRO A 88 -8.97 65.86 -38.14
CA PRO A 88 -8.80 66.36 -36.78
C PRO A 88 -9.49 65.47 -35.74
N PHE A 89 -8.88 65.33 -34.57
CA PHE A 89 -9.41 64.55 -33.45
C PHE A 89 -9.30 65.31 -32.13
N ASN A 90 -10.46 65.56 -31.50
CA ASN A 90 -10.58 66.29 -30.24
C ASN A 90 -11.02 65.41 -29.05
N GLY A 91 -10.93 64.07 -29.19
CA GLY A 91 -11.30 63.15 -28.13
C GLY A 91 -10.24 63.06 -27.01
N ALA A 92 -10.68 62.69 -25.80
CA ALA A 92 -9.87 62.76 -24.58
C ALA A 92 -8.82 61.63 -24.43
N GLY A 93 -8.66 60.74 -25.41
CA GLY A 93 -7.69 59.64 -25.34
C GLY A 93 -7.51 58.91 -26.67
N ASP A 94 -6.39 58.20 -26.77
CA ASP A 94 -6.03 57.40 -27.94
C ASP A 94 -6.96 56.18 -28.10
N PHE A 95 -7.24 55.77 -29.34
CA PHE A 95 -7.90 54.49 -29.61
C PHE A 95 -7.37 53.83 -30.89
N VAL A 96 -7.61 52.52 -31.01
CA VAL A 96 -7.40 51.73 -32.22
C VAL A 96 -8.67 50.91 -32.47
N SER A 97 -9.32 51.14 -33.60
CA SER A 97 -10.48 50.40 -34.07
C SER A 97 -10.08 49.59 -35.31
N VAL A 98 -10.34 48.28 -35.28
CA VAL A 98 -10.13 47.39 -36.42
C VAL A 98 -11.48 46.79 -36.79
N LYS A 99 -11.92 46.97 -38.03
CA LYS A 99 -13.13 46.35 -38.59
C LYS A 99 -12.73 45.51 -39.79
N PHE A 100 -13.27 44.32 -39.92
CA PHE A 100 -12.93 43.44 -41.03
C PHE A 100 -14.11 42.58 -41.45
N LYS A 101 -14.13 42.18 -42.72
CA LYS A 101 -15.10 41.25 -43.29
C LYS A 101 -14.35 40.03 -43.82
N PRO A 102 -14.39 38.88 -43.12
CA PRO A 102 -13.72 37.66 -43.56
C PRO A 102 -14.10 37.28 -45.00
N ASP A 103 -13.13 36.76 -45.74
CA ASP A 103 -13.36 36.17 -47.06
C ASP A 103 -13.92 34.74 -46.89
N LEU A 104 -15.20 34.66 -46.51
CA LEU A 104 -15.89 33.40 -46.19
C LEU A 104 -15.77 32.34 -47.29
N ARG A 105 -15.65 32.75 -48.56
CA ARG A 105 -15.44 31.85 -49.70
C ARG A 105 -14.15 31.04 -49.57
N ARG A 106 -13.06 31.64 -49.08
CA ARG A 106 -11.79 30.94 -48.81
C ARG A 106 -11.87 29.95 -47.65
N PHE A 107 -12.84 30.12 -46.77
CA PHE A 107 -13.13 29.22 -45.65
C PHE A 107 -14.20 28.16 -45.99
N GLY A 108 -14.75 28.16 -47.21
CA GLY A 108 -15.84 27.26 -47.60
C GLY A 108 -17.20 27.61 -46.98
N MET A 109 -17.37 28.83 -46.49
CA MET A 109 -18.56 29.29 -45.75
C MET A 109 -19.38 30.30 -46.57
N SER A 110 -20.70 30.29 -46.37
CA SER A 110 -21.64 31.29 -46.91
C SER A 110 -21.98 32.40 -45.90
N ALA A 111 -22.01 32.06 -44.63
CA ALA A 111 -22.26 32.94 -43.48
C ALA A 111 -21.36 32.54 -42.30
N LEU A 112 -21.36 33.34 -41.23
CA LEU A 112 -20.83 32.91 -39.93
C LEU A 112 -21.92 32.10 -39.23
N ASP A 113 -21.67 30.83 -38.93
CA ASP A 113 -22.58 29.96 -38.19
C ASP A 113 -22.56 30.24 -36.68
N ASP A 114 -23.57 29.71 -35.97
CA ASP A 114 -23.73 29.91 -34.52
C ASP A 114 -22.58 29.27 -33.71
N ASP A 115 -21.94 28.22 -34.23
CA ASP A 115 -20.79 27.56 -33.59
C ASP A 115 -19.54 28.47 -33.63
N LEU A 116 -19.23 29.06 -34.78
CA LEU A 116 -18.12 30.01 -34.94
C LEU A 116 -18.39 31.30 -34.17
N VAL A 117 -19.62 31.81 -34.19
CA VAL A 117 -20.04 32.97 -33.37
C VAL A 117 -19.89 32.66 -31.88
N SER A 118 -20.25 31.44 -31.44
CA SER A 118 -20.07 30.98 -30.06
C SER A 118 -18.60 30.84 -29.68
N LEU A 119 -17.74 30.35 -30.59
CA LEU A 119 -16.30 30.28 -30.38
C LEU A 119 -15.66 31.67 -30.27
N LEU A 120 -16.06 32.63 -31.12
CA LEU A 120 -15.61 34.03 -31.03
C LEU A 120 -16.06 34.67 -29.72
N ARG A 121 -17.33 34.47 -29.32
CA ARG A 121 -17.86 34.93 -28.04
C ARG A 121 -17.08 34.34 -26.87
N LYS A 122 -16.76 33.04 -26.92
CA LYS A 122 -15.91 32.34 -25.94
C LYS A 122 -14.52 32.98 -25.85
N ARG A 123 -13.89 33.35 -26.97
CA ARG A 123 -12.61 34.08 -26.96
C ARG A 123 -12.71 35.47 -26.30
N CYS A 124 -13.84 36.16 -26.38
CA CYS A 124 -14.04 37.39 -25.62
C CYS A 124 -14.16 37.14 -24.10
N PHE A 125 -14.74 36.02 -23.68
CA PHE A 125 -14.71 35.58 -22.26
C PHE A 125 -13.28 35.23 -21.80
N ASP A 126 -12.48 34.54 -22.63
CA ASP A 126 -11.06 34.26 -22.36
C ASP A 126 -10.30 35.56 -22.06
N LEU A 127 -10.48 36.57 -22.92
CA LEU A 127 -9.85 37.89 -22.74
C LEU A 127 -10.33 38.60 -21.48
N ALA A 128 -11.63 38.55 -21.16
CA ALA A 128 -12.19 39.15 -19.95
C ALA A 128 -11.58 38.56 -18.65
N GLY A 129 -11.31 37.26 -18.63
CA GLY A 129 -10.66 36.59 -17.48
C GLY A 129 -9.14 36.81 -17.39
N THR A 130 -8.48 37.02 -18.53
CA THR A 130 -7.00 37.00 -18.61
C THR A 130 -6.37 38.39 -18.71
N ALA A 131 -6.93 39.29 -19.52
CA ALA A 131 -6.34 40.60 -19.83
C ALA A 131 -6.49 41.64 -18.71
N GLY A 132 -7.39 41.41 -17.74
CA GLY A 132 -7.62 42.34 -16.61
C GLY A 132 -8.35 43.64 -17.00
N THR A 133 -8.96 43.68 -18.19
CA THR A 133 -9.71 44.82 -18.72
C THR A 133 -11.19 44.48 -18.90
N ALA A 134 -12.05 45.50 -18.99
CA ALA A 134 -13.47 45.30 -19.24
C ALA A 134 -13.71 45.00 -20.73
N VAL A 135 -14.23 43.79 -21.03
CA VAL A 135 -14.57 43.36 -22.39
C VAL A 135 -16.08 43.47 -22.62
N TYR A 136 -16.46 43.90 -23.81
CA TYR A 136 -17.84 44.07 -24.25
C TYR A 136 -18.07 43.22 -25.51
N TRP A 137 -19.21 42.54 -25.57
CA TRP A 137 -19.69 41.82 -26.75
C TRP A 137 -20.98 42.49 -27.22
N ASN A 138 -20.99 43.02 -28.45
CA ASN A 138 -22.11 43.76 -29.03
C ASN A 138 -22.69 44.82 -28.06
N GLY A 139 -21.81 45.64 -27.48
CA GLY A 139 -22.17 46.69 -26.50
C GLY A 139 -22.48 46.19 -25.08
N THR A 140 -22.69 44.89 -24.87
CA THR A 140 -22.97 44.31 -23.55
C THR A 140 -21.68 43.92 -22.83
N ARG A 141 -21.48 44.42 -21.61
CA ARG A 141 -20.30 44.07 -20.79
C ARG A 141 -20.36 42.59 -20.36
N LEU A 142 -19.27 41.86 -20.57
CA LEU A 142 -19.18 40.46 -20.13
C LEU A 142 -19.10 40.37 -18.58
N PRO A 143 -19.77 39.39 -17.94
CA PRO A 143 -19.89 39.29 -16.48
C PRO A 143 -18.64 38.74 -15.77
N VAL A 144 -17.46 38.80 -16.39
CA VAL A 144 -16.18 38.32 -15.85
C VAL A 144 -15.29 39.51 -15.52
N ARG A 145 -14.67 39.52 -14.33
CA ARG A 145 -13.79 40.61 -13.85
C ARG A 145 -12.36 40.17 -13.59
N ASN A 146 -12.15 38.87 -13.38
CA ASN A 146 -10.85 38.29 -13.04
C ASN A 146 -10.80 36.82 -13.47
N PHE A 147 -9.65 36.16 -13.26
CA PHE A 147 -9.44 34.78 -13.71
C PHE A 147 -10.28 33.75 -12.94
N VAL A 148 -10.59 33.99 -11.66
CA VAL A 148 -11.44 33.09 -10.87
C VAL A 148 -12.88 33.15 -11.36
N ASP A 149 -13.42 34.35 -11.62
CA ASP A 149 -14.76 34.51 -12.23
C ASP A 149 -14.88 33.75 -13.58
N TYR A 150 -13.79 33.67 -14.35
CA TYR A 150 -13.73 32.91 -15.60
C TYR A 150 -13.70 31.39 -15.36
N VAL A 151 -12.96 30.91 -14.36
CA VAL A 151 -12.95 29.48 -13.97
C VAL A 151 -14.33 29.05 -13.44
N ASP A 152 -15.05 29.94 -12.77
CA ASP A 152 -16.39 29.69 -12.23
C ASP A 152 -17.44 29.42 -13.33
N LEU A 153 -17.19 29.87 -14.58
CA LEU A 153 -18.00 29.51 -15.75
C LEU A 153 -17.80 28.04 -16.18
N TYR A 154 -16.60 27.47 -15.97
CA TYR A 154 -16.33 26.06 -16.26
C TYR A 154 -16.85 25.13 -15.16
N LEU A 155 -16.81 25.60 -13.91
CA LEU A 155 -17.20 24.79 -12.75
C LEU A 155 -18.70 24.88 -12.41
N GLY A 156 -19.44 25.81 -13.02
CA GLY A 156 -20.90 25.93 -12.88
C GLY A 156 -21.40 26.94 -11.84
N GLU A 157 -20.52 27.72 -11.20
CA GLU A 157 -20.90 28.74 -10.20
C GLU A 157 -21.36 30.07 -10.83
N GLY A 158 -21.14 30.28 -12.13
CA GLY A 158 -21.25 31.60 -12.77
C GLY A 158 -22.65 32.19 -12.99
N ALA A 159 -23.73 31.40 -12.83
CA ALA A 159 -25.10 31.81 -13.18
C ALA A 159 -26.00 32.05 -11.95
N GLY A 160 -25.67 33.03 -11.08
CA GLY A 160 -26.58 33.32 -9.95
C GLY A 160 -26.27 34.45 -8.97
N ARG A 161 -25.05 35.04 -8.94
CA ARG A 161 -24.71 36.05 -7.91
C ARG A 161 -25.23 37.48 -8.20
N LYS A 162 -26.55 37.68 -8.05
CA LYS A 162 -27.09 39.01 -7.72
C LYS A 162 -26.56 39.44 -6.34
N ARG A 163 -25.71 40.47 -6.28
CA ARG A 163 -25.23 41.05 -5.02
C ARG A 163 -26.37 41.79 -4.31
N GLY A 164 -26.73 41.33 -3.11
CA GLY A 164 -27.63 42.08 -2.23
C GLY A 164 -27.00 43.40 -1.78
N GLY A 165 -27.55 44.52 -2.26
CA GLY A 165 -27.28 45.84 -1.69
C GLY A 165 -28.15 46.05 -0.45
N LYS A 166 -27.54 46.50 0.66
CA LYS A 166 -28.30 46.90 1.86
C LYS A 166 -29.06 48.20 1.60
N GLY A 167 -30.32 48.08 1.17
CA GLY A 167 -31.33 49.13 1.31
C GLY A 167 -32.19 48.86 2.54
N LYS A 168 -32.25 49.80 3.50
CA LYS A 168 -33.23 49.74 4.59
C LYS A 168 -34.57 50.22 4.04
N GLU A 169 -35.62 49.43 4.18
CA GLU A 169 -36.96 49.97 4.37
C GLU A 169 -37.72 49.14 5.40
N LYS A 170 -38.65 49.79 6.09
CA LYS A 170 -39.27 49.33 7.33
C LYS A 170 -40.71 48.90 7.12
N ASP A 171 -41.18 48.13 8.10
CA ASP A 171 -42.55 48.14 8.63
C ASP A 171 -43.69 47.39 7.89
N ARG A 172 -44.23 46.43 8.64
CA ARG A 172 -45.67 46.21 8.95
C ARG A 172 -46.52 45.18 8.17
N LYS A 173 -46.91 44.19 9.00
CA LYS A 173 -48.28 43.66 9.24
C LYS A 173 -48.81 42.50 8.38
N LYS A 174 -48.96 41.36 9.08
CA LYS A 174 -50.19 40.54 9.26
C LYS A 174 -51.09 40.26 8.04
N ALA A 175 -51.01 38.99 7.61
CA ALA A 175 -52.08 37.97 7.72
C ALA A 175 -53.40 38.04 6.89
N LYS A 176 -53.65 36.90 6.21
CA LYS A 176 -54.93 36.22 5.90
C LYS A 176 -55.89 36.75 4.80
N LYS A 177 -55.82 36.07 3.65
CA LYS A 177 -56.76 35.03 3.11
C LYS A 177 -58.11 35.45 2.47
N LYS A 178 -58.41 34.79 1.32
CA LYS A 178 -59.65 34.75 0.49
C LYS A 178 -59.95 36.01 -0.34
N GLY A 179 -60.64 35.97 -1.49
CA GLY A 179 -61.12 34.86 -2.37
C GLY A 179 -60.48 34.94 -3.79
N SER A 180 -60.64 33.99 -4.73
CA SER A 180 -61.90 33.46 -5.33
C SER A 180 -62.56 34.51 -6.26
N ASP A 181 -63.03 34.25 -7.49
CA ASP A 181 -63.12 33.02 -8.31
C ASP A 181 -63.07 33.36 -9.82
N GLY A 182 -62.90 32.32 -10.65
CA GLY A 182 -63.55 32.17 -11.97
C GLY A 182 -62.97 32.93 -13.17
N GLU A 183 -63.18 32.49 -14.41
CA GLU A 183 -63.73 31.23 -14.98
C GLU A 183 -63.04 31.04 -16.36
N SER A 184 -62.62 29.81 -16.71
CA SER A 184 -63.25 28.96 -17.76
C SER A 184 -63.05 29.47 -19.22
N SER A 185 -62.89 28.65 -20.25
CA SER A 185 -62.76 27.19 -20.37
C SER A 185 -62.36 26.81 -21.82
N ASP A 186 -62.16 25.51 -22.09
CA ASP A 186 -62.36 24.81 -23.39
C ASP A 186 -61.38 25.14 -24.57
N ASP A 187 -61.00 24.20 -25.46
CA ASP A 187 -61.25 22.73 -25.50
C ASP A 187 -60.28 21.99 -26.46
N SER A 188 -60.45 20.66 -26.58
CA SER A 188 -59.86 19.72 -27.58
C SER A 188 -58.34 19.48 -27.45
N ASP A 189 -57.81 18.33 -27.02
CA ASP A 189 -58.27 16.92 -26.98
C ASP A 189 -58.27 16.15 -28.32
N ALA A 190 -58.08 14.83 -28.19
CA ALA A 190 -57.98 13.74 -29.19
C ALA A 190 -56.57 13.41 -29.75
N ASP A 191 -56.12 12.14 -29.86
CA ASP A 191 -56.45 10.84 -29.21
C ASP A 191 -55.37 9.82 -29.72
N GLU A 192 -55.26 8.52 -29.41
CA GLU A 192 -56.06 7.53 -28.68
C GLU A 192 -55.12 6.37 -28.27
N GLY A 193 -55.30 5.81 -27.06
CA GLY A 193 -55.53 4.35 -26.82
C GLY A 193 -54.41 3.33 -27.09
N GLU A 194 -54.32 2.13 -26.49
CA GLU A 194 -55.07 1.36 -25.46
C GLU A 194 -54.07 0.28 -24.92
N LYS A 195 -54.17 -0.41 -23.76
CA LYS A 195 -55.09 -0.44 -22.61
C LYS A 195 -54.40 -1.19 -21.42
N GLU A 196 -54.91 -1.02 -20.19
CA GLU A 196 -55.18 -2.02 -19.11
C GLU A 196 -54.20 -3.19 -18.75
N ASN A 197 -54.14 -3.73 -17.52
CA ASN A 197 -54.76 -3.43 -16.21
C ASN A 197 -53.92 -4.10 -15.08
N GLY A 198 -53.87 -3.55 -13.87
CA GLY A 198 -53.13 -4.17 -12.75
C GLY A 198 -53.20 -3.41 -11.43
N ILE A 199 -54.12 -3.82 -10.55
CA ILE A 199 -54.54 -3.13 -9.30
C ILE A 199 -53.46 -3.15 -8.20
N GLU A 200 -53.44 -2.09 -7.39
CA GLU A 200 -52.54 -1.79 -6.25
C GLU A 200 -52.67 -2.75 -5.05
N PRO A 201 -51.79 -2.61 -4.03
CA PRO A 201 -52.30 -2.01 -2.80
C PRO A 201 -51.37 -0.98 -2.11
N LYS A 202 -51.96 0.20 -1.82
CA LYS A 202 -51.81 1.10 -0.66
C LYS A 202 -50.49 1.21 0.13
N ASP A 203 -49.97 2.44 0.09
CA ASP A 203 -49.69 3.32 1.24
C ASP A 203 -48.84 2.80 2.42
N ASP A 204 -47.56 3.18 2.39
CA ASP A 204 -46.83 3.65 3.59
C ASP A 204 -46.36 5.09 3.32
N GLU A 205 -46.96 6.07 4.01
CA GLU A 205 -46.53 7.47 4.00
C GLU A 205 -45.25 7.64 4.84
N ASP A 206 -44.07 7.44 4.26
CA ASP A 206 -42.82 7.97 4.85
C ASP A 206 -41.67 7.99 3.84
N LYS A 207 -41.64 9.03 2.98
CA LYS A 207 -40.41 9.46 2.30
C LYS A 207 -40.22 10.96 2.40
N GLU A 208 -39.42 11.34 3.39
CA GLU A 208 -38.78 12.64 3.42
C GLU A 208 -38.10 12.96 2.08
N ASN A 209 -38.11 14.26 1.82
CA ASN A 209 -37.55 14.97 0.70
C ASN A 209 -36.02 14.71 0.55
N GLU A 210 -35.61 13.56 -0.01
CA GLU A 210 -34.21 13.26 -0.37
C GLU A 210 -33.75 14.23 -1.49
N ARG A 211 -33.34 15.42 -1.07
CA ARG A 211 -32.52 16.31 -1.89
C ARG A 211 -31.22 15.59 -2.18
N LEU A 212 -31.01 15.24 -3.46
CA LEU A 212 -29.70 14.83 -3.98
C LEU A 212 -28.62 15.78 -3.43
N PRO A 213 -27.54 15.27 -2.83
CA PRO A 213 -26.53 16.11 -2.18
C PRO A 213 -25.89 17.04 -3.21
N GLU A 214 -25.87 18.34 -2.92
CA GLU A 214 -25.24 19.35 -3.78
C GLU A 214 -23.79 18.96 -4.07
N LYS A 215 -23.47 18.77 -5.36
CA LYS A 215 -22.15 18.31 -5.81
C LYS A 215 -21.09 19.33 -5.42
N GLN A 216 -20.33 19.05 -4.37
CA GLN A 216 -19.36 20.00 -3.80
C GLN A 216 -18.24 20.30 -4.82
N ILE A 217 -18.28 21.51 -5.39
CA ILE A 217 -17.29 21.97 -6.37
C ILE A 217 -15.97 22.27 -5.66
N ILE A 218 -14.90 21.58 -6.09
CA ILE A 218 -13.55 21.78 -5.54
C ILE A 218 -12.87 22.90 -6.33
N LYS A 219 -12.53 24.00 -5.66
CA LYS A 219 -11.85 25.14 -6.27
C LYS A 219 -10.70 25.62 -5.38
N ILE A 220 -9.49 25.16 -5.69
CA ILE A 220 -8.28 25.50 -4.94
C ILE A 220 -7.46 26.50 -5.77
N HIS A 221 -7.45 27.76 -5.35
CA HIS A 221 -6.82 28.87 -6.07
C HIS A 221 -5.53 29.33 -5.37
N GLU A 222 -4.46 29.50 -6.14
CA GLU A 222 -3.20 30.09 -5.69
C GLU A 222 -2.70 31.15 -6.69
N LYS A 223 -2.30 32.30 -6.16
CA LYS A 223 -1.80 33.45 -6.92
C LYS A 223 -0.41 33.82 -6.46
N MET A 224 0.49 33.98 -7.43
CA MET A 224 1.93 34.24 -7.27
C MET A 224 2.36 35.37 -8.21
N HIS A 225 3.59 35.87 -8.07
CA HIS A 225 4.14 36.85 -8.99
C HIS A 225 4.18 36.28 -10.42
N ARG A 226 3.41 36.90 -11.34
CA ARG A 226 3.20 36.47 -12.74
C ARG A 226 2.50 35.12 -12.97
N TRP A 227 1.94 34.46 -11.94
CA TRP A 227 1.23 33.18 -12.08
C TRP A 227 -0.08 33.17 -11.28
N GLU A 228 -1.16 32.62 -11.86
CA GLU A 228 -2.48 32.48 -11.24
C GLU A 228 -2.98 31.08 -11.62
N VAL A 229 -3.12 30.18 -10.63
CA VAL A 229 -3.39 28.74 -10.81
C VAL A 229 -4.65 28.36 -10.05
N VAL A 230 -5.55 27.62 -10.69
CA VAL A 230 -6.71 27.00 -10.02
C VAL A 230 -6.71 25.50 -10.30
N ILE A 231 -6.88 24.69 -9.24
CA ILE A 231 -6.93 23.24 -9.29
C ILE A 231 -8.34 22.80 -8.87
N SER A 232 -8.91 21.91 -9.68
CA SER A 232 -10.23 21.29 -9.50
C SER A 232 -10.15 19.79 -9.83
N GLN A 233 -11.25 19.08 -9.62
CA GLN A 233 -11.42 17.66 -9.87
C GLN A 233 -12.06 17.40 -11.24
N THR A 234 -11.60 16.38 -11.95
CA THR A 234 -12.36 15.76 -13.05
C THR A 234 -13.20 14.59 -12.54
N ASP A 235 -14.13 14.12 -13.36
CA ASP A 235 -14.84 12.85 -13.15
C ASP A 235 -13.93 11.60 -13.18
N GLY A 236 -12.62 11.77 -13.39
CA GLY A 236 -11.63 10.70 -13.46
C GLY A 236 -11.44 10.11 -14.86
N GLY A 237 -12.17 10.61 -15.89
CA GLY A 237 -12.06 10.12 -17.26
C GLY A 237 -10.75 10.50 -17.95
N SER A 238 -10.33 11.77 -17.87
CA SER A 238 -9.07 12.25 -18.45
C SER A 238 -8.55 13.53 -17.79
N PHE A 239 -7.25 13.81 -17.97
CA PHE A 239 -6.63 15.05 -17.51
C PHE A 239 -7.14 16.24 -18.34
N SER A 240 -7.70 17.24 -17.67
CA SER A 240 -8.22 18.45 -18.30
C SER A 240 -7.36 19.68 -17.96
N GLN A 241 -7.10 20.53 -18.95
CA GLN A 241 -6.31 21.76 -18.74
C GLN A 241 -6.89 22.94 -19.52
N VAL A 242 -6.83 24.13 -18.93
CA VAL A 242 -7.14 25.40 -19.61
C VAL A 242 -6.06 26.40 -19.25
N SER A 243 -5.18 26.74 -20.20
CA SER A 243 -4.03 27.59 -19.91
C SER A 243 -3.86 28.79 -20.84
N PHE A 244 -3.27 29.84 -20.27
CA PHE A 244 -3.04 31.12 -20.92
C PHE A 244 -1.64 31.66 -20.64
N VAL A 245 -0.92 32.01 -21.70
CA VAL A 245 0.40 32.65 -21.64
C VAL A 245 0.30 34.02 -22.30
N ASN A 246 0.54 35.10 -21.56
CA ASN A 246 0.41 36.48 -22.08
C ASN A 246 -0.95 36.73 -22.78
N SER A 247 -2.03 36.19 -22.20
CA SER A 247 -3.41 36.14 -22.74
C SER A 247 -3.61 35.34 -24.05
N ILE A 248 -2.60 34.62 -24.54
CA ILE A 248 -2.76 33.60 -25.60
C ILE A 248 -3.26 32.30 -24.97
N CYS A 249 -4.33 31.71 -25.51
CA CYS A 249 -4.84 30.42 -25.06
C CYS A 249 -4.01 29.26 -25.61
N THR A 250 -3.20 28.63 -24.75
CA THR A 250 -2.42 27.42 -25.06
C THR A 250 -3.30 26.18 -24.90
N THR A 251 -4.12 25.89 -25.91
CA THR A 251 -5.10 24.78 -25.93
C THR A 251 -4.47 23.40 -25.75
N LYS A 252 -3.24 23.21 -26.22
CA LYS A 252 -2.46 21.96 -26.05
C LYS A 252 -1.53 21.99 -24.81
N GLY A 253 -1.47 23.12 -24.10
CA GLY A 253 -0.64 23.28 -22.91
C GLY A 253 0.82 23.57 -23.28
N GLY A 254 1.77 22.83 -22.68
CA GLY A 254 3.20 23.04 -22.88
C GLY A 254 3.98 23.07 -21.57
N HIS A 255 5.22 23.54 -21.62
CA HIS A 255 6.15 23.50 -20.48
C HIS A 255 5.64 24.24 -19.23
N HIS A 256 4.84 25.30 -19.38
CA HIS A 256 4.25 26.03 -18.25
C HIS A 256 3.23 25.19 -17.47
N VAL A 257 2.42 24.38 -18.16
CA VAL A 257 1.48 23.46 -17.50
C VAL A 257 2.24 22.34 -16.80
N THR A 258 3.22 21.74 -17.49
CA THR A 258 4.08 20.68 -16.92
C THR A 258 4.79 21.15 -15.66
N HIS A 259 5.39 22.34 -15.68
CA HIS A 259 6.09 22.96 -14.54
C HIS A 259 5.18 23.19 -13.31
N VAL A 260 3.88 23.47 -13.52
CA VAL A 260 2.90 23.60 -12.44
C VAL A 260 2.51 22.22 -11.86
N ILE A 261 2.27 21.22 -12.72
CA ILE A 261 1.71 19.94 -12.28
C ILE A 261 2.74 18.96 -11.72
N GLU A 262 3.99 18.96 -12.17
CA GLU A 262 4.99 17.97 -11.74
C GLU A 262 5.24 17.97 -10.21
N PRO A 263 5.49 19.11 -9.54
CA PRO A 263 5.68 19.14 -8.09
C PRO A 263 4.43 18.68 -7.32
N LEU A 264 3.24 19.05 -7.83
CA LEU A 264 1.95 18.64 -7.27
C LEU A 264 1.76 17.12 -7.38
N LEU A 265 2.00 16.55 -8.56
CA LEU A 265 1.89 15.12 -8.82
C LEU A 265 2.85 14.31 -7.94
N ALA A 266 4.11 14.73 -7.82
CA ALA A 266 5.08 14.05 -6.95
C ALA A 266 4.62 14.03 -5.47
N ALA A 267 4.14 15.17 -4.96
CA ALA A 267 3.64 15.27 -3.59
C ALA A 267 2.35 14.45 -3.36
N LEU A 268 1.42 14.47 -4.33
CA LEU A 268 0.17 13.71 -4.25
C LEU A 268 0.41 12.19 -4.37
N VAL A 269 1.29 11.74 -5.27
CA VAL A 269 1.69 10.32 -5.40
C VAL A 269 2.27 9.79 -4.08
N LYS A 270 3.19 10.56 -3.46
CA LYS A 270 3.77 10.20 -2.15
C LYS A 270 2.69 10.03 -1.08
N LYS A 271 1.71 10.95 -1.01
CA LYS A 271 0.59 10.87 -0.06
C LYS A 271 -0.42 9.77 -0.39
N ALA A 272 -0.68 9.52 -1.68
CA ALA A 272 -1.59 8.48 -2.14
C ALA A 272 -1.07 7.09 -1.77
N ASN A 273 0.20 6.78 -2.07
CA ASN A 273 0.82 5.51 -1.69
C ASN A 273 1.00 5.38 -0.17
N ALA A 274 1.25 6.47 0.55
CA ALA A 274 1.29 6.45 2.02
C ALA A 274 -0.08 6.14 2.67
N LYS A 275 -1.20 6.47 2.02
CA LYS A 275 -2.55 6.04 2.41
C LYS A 275 -2.87 4.61 1.89
N ASN A 276 -2.46 4.25 0.68
CA ASN A 276 -2.76 2.96 0.04
C ASN A 276 -1.79 1.82 0.44
N LYS A 277 -1.44 1.69 1.72
CA LYS A 277 -0.45 0.70 2.19
C LYS A 277 -0.91 -0.72 1.87
N GLY A 278 -0.11 -1.46 1.11
CA GLY A 278 -0.41 -2.83 0.67
C GLY A 278 -1.34 -2.96 -0.54
N GLY A 279 -1.88 -1.84 -1.05
CA GLY A 279 -2.68 -1.81 -2.28
C GLY A 279 -1.84 -1.76 -3.57
N MET A 280 -2.50 -1.49 -4.70
CA MET A 280 -1.82 -1.26 -5.98
C MET A 280 -1.02 0.06 -5.95
N GLU A 281 0.19 0.03 -6.53
CA GLU A 281 1.04 1.21 -6.68
C GLU A 281 0.37 2.32 -7.51
N ILE A 282 0.30 3.52 -6.96
CA ILE A 282 -0.27 4.72 -7.60
C ILE A 282 0.88 5.51 -8.22
N LYS A 283 0.82 5.77 -9.54
CA LYS A 283 1.83 6.49 -10.31
C LYS A 283 1.32 7.87 -10.75
N ALA A 284 2.23 8.76 -11.14
CA ALA A 284 1.88 10.13 -11.55
C ALA A 284 0.77 10.21 -12.63
N PRO A 285 0.70 9.34 -13.67
CA PRO A 285 -0.41 9.34 -14.63
C PRO A 285 -1.78 9.07 -13.97
N HIS A 286 -1.83 8.18 -12.97
CA HIS A 286 -3.06 7.81 -12.26
C HIS A 286 -3.61 8.98 -11.43
N VAL A 287 -2.74 9.84 -10.90
CA VAL A 287 -3.16 11.08 -10.23
C VAL A 287 -3.54 12.14 -11.27
N LYS A 288 -2.76 12.26 -12.35
CA LYS A 288 -2.95 13.28 -13.40
C LYS A 288 -4.33 13.20 -14.05
N GLN A 289 -4.86 12.00 -14.32
CA GLN A 289 -6.19 11.84 -14.95
C GLN A 289 -7.36 12.38 -14.10
N HIS A 290 -7.17 12.57 -12.78
CA HIS A 290 -8.18 13.07 -11.84
C HIS A 290 -8.10 14.61 -11.61
N LEU A 291 -7.15 15.30 -12.27
CA LEU A 291 -6.91 16.73 -12.09
C LEU A 291 -7.47 17.55 -13.25
N TRP A 292 -8.16 18.64 -12.91
CA TRP A 292 -8.45 19.74 -13.82
C TRP A 292 -7.64 20.97 -13.39
N VAL A 293 -6.77 21.47 -14.27
CA VAL A 293 -5.86 22.58 -13.94
C VAL A 293 -6.07 23.77 -14.86
N PHE A 294 -6.29 24.93 -14.25
CA PHE A 294 -6.37 26.22 -14.92
C PHE A 294 -5.09 27.01 -14.62
N VAL A 295 -4.39 27.49 -15.65
CA VAL A 295 -3.10 28.19 -15.50
C VAL A 295 -3.10 29.48 -16.29
N LYS A 296 -2.87 30.61 -15.64
CA LYS A 296 -2.63 31.90 -16.29
C LYS A 296 -1.25 32.39 -15.86
N CYS A 297 -0.39 32.69 -16.83
CA CYS A 297 0.95 33.19 -16.53
C CYS A 297 1.43 34.27 -17.51
N LEU A 298 2.41 35.05 -17.04
CA LEU A 298 3.15 36.02 -17.84
C LEU A 298 4.59 35.53 -18.01
N ILE A 299 4.93 35.18 -19.25
CA ILE A 299 6.20 34.58 -19.66
C ILE A 299 6.98 35.61 -20.48
N GLU A 300 8.27 35.77 -20.18
CA GLU A 300 9.16 36.61 -20.97
C GLU A 300 9.49 35.95 -22.31
N ASN A 301 9.37 36.74 -23.39
CA ASN A 301 9.77 36.38 -24.76
C ASN A 301 9.34 34.95 -25.18
N PRO A 302 8.04 34.60 -25.06
CA PRO A 302 7.57 33.23 -25.20
C PRO A 302 7.75 32.68 -26.62
N ALA A 303 8.10 31.40 -26.71
CA ALA A 303 8.24 30.61 -27.92
C ALA A 303 7.21 29.48 -27.90
N PHE A 304 6.67 29.16 -29.08
CA PHE A 304 5.58 28.21 -29.25
C PHE A 304 5.90 27.18 -30.33
N ASP A 305 5.05 26.17 -30.45
CA ASP A 305 5.09 25.15 -31.52
C ASP A 305 4.94 25.74 -32.93
N SER A 306 4.04 26.70 -33.11
CA SER A 306 3.78 27.33 -34.40
C SER A 306 3.18 28.74 -34.25
N GLN A 307 2.83 29.38 -35.37
CA GLN A 307 2.17 30.68 -35.41
C GLN A 307 0.77 30.68 -34.76
N THR A 308 0.10 29.52 -34.62
CA THR A 308 -1.18 29.41 -33.88
C THR A 308 -1.01 29.46 -32.36
N LYS A 309 0.19 29.17 -31.86
CA LYS A 309 0.60 29.28 -30.45
C LYS A 309 -0.22 28.42 -29.47
N GLU A 310 -0.54 27.21 -29.90
CA GLU A 310 -1.34 26.27 -29.10
C GLU A 310 -0.52 25.59 -28.00
N THR A 311 0.79 25.43 -28.21
CA THR A 311 1.71 24.79 -27.26
C THR A 311 2.89 25.69 -26.92
N LEU A 312 3.16 25.95 -25.64
CA LEU A 312 4.36 26.68 -25.20
C LEU A 312 5.59 25.77 -25.19
N THR A 313 6.64 26.17 -25.90
CA THR A 313 7.92 25.45 -26.03
C THR A 313 9.09 26.11 -25.29
N THR A 314 8.95 27.36 -24.80
CA THR A 314 9.95 28.01 -23.94
C THR A 314 10.38 27.10 -22.79
N THR A 315 11.69 27.01 -22.53
CA THR A 315 12.23 26.25 -21.39
C THR A 315 11.99 26.97 -20.06
N VAL A 316 11.80 26.22 -18.98
CA VAL A 316 11.46 26.77 -17.64
C VAL A 316 12.48 27.83 -17.16
N SER A 317 13.76 27.67 -17.49
CA SER A 317 14.82 28.64 -17.15
C SER A 317 14.67 30.00 -17.83
N ARG A 318 13.91 30.08 -18.93
CA ARG A 318 13.65 31.30 -19.71
C ARG A 318 12.27 31.92 -19.43
N PHE A 319 11.54 31.46 -18.41
CA PHE A 319 10.21 31.99 -18.08
C PHE A 319 10.21 33.41 -17.48
N GLY A 320 11.37 33.92 -17.03
CA GLY A 320 11.46 35.19 -16.28
C GLY A 320 10.81 35.16 -14.90
N SER A 321 10.26 34.02 -14.49
CA SER A 321 9.58 33.81 -13.21
C SER A 321 9.45 32.31 -12.94
N LYS A 322 9.40 31.93 -11.65
CA LYS A 322 9.28 30.53 -11.22
C LYS A 322 7.95 30.34 -10.50
N CYS A 323 7.14 29.41 -10.99
CA CYS A 323 5.97 28.94 -10.26
C CYS A 323 6.38 27.88 -9.23
N THR A 324 5.98 28.04 -7.96
CA THR A 324 6.16 27.04 -6.90
C THR A 324 4.94 27.06 -6.00
N LEU A 325 4.07 26.06 -6.14
CA LEU A 325 2.87 25.92 -5.30
C LEU A 325 3.25 25.78 -3.83
N SER A 326 2.56 26.51 -2.95
CA SER A 326 2.82 26.44 -1.51
C SER A 326 2.39 25.09 -0.92
N GLU A 327 3.01 24.70 0.20
CA GLU A 327 2.60 23.52 0.96
C GLU A 327 1.13 23.60 1.39
N ARG A 328 0.60 24.81 1.62
CA ARG A 328 -0.82 25.04 1.92
C ARG A 328 -1.71 24.53 0.79
N THR A 329 -1.41 24.87 -0.46
CA THR A 329 -2.12 24.38 -1.65
C THR A 329 -2.00 22.87 -1.79
N ILE A 330 -0.78 22.33 -1.69
CA ILE A 330 -0.52 20.89 -1.80
C ILE A 330 -1.25 20.10 -0.69
N ASN A 331 -1.37 20.69 0.51
CA ASN A 331 -2.13 20.12 1.62
C ASN A 331 -3.65 20.24 1.42
N ALA A 332 -4.15 21.32 0.81
CA ALA A 332 -5.55 21.47 0.45
C ALA A 332 -5.97 20.43 -0.61
N VAL A 333 -5.19 20.26 -1.69
CA VAL A 333 -5.48 19.27 -2.73
C VAL A 333 -5.45 17.84 -2.15
N ALA A 334 -4.49 17.54 -1.27
CA ALA A 334 -4.40 16.24 -0.60
C ALA A 334 -5.49 15.96 0.46
N LYS A 335 -6.24 16.98 0.89
CA LYS A 335 -7.41 16.87 1.76
C LYS A 335 -8.74 16.91 1.00
N SER A 336 -8.71 17.16 -0.31
CA SER A 336 -9.90 17.20 -1.14
C SER A 336 -10.30 15.80 -1.65
N PRO A 337 -11.58 15.60 -2.05
CA PRO A 337 -12.05 14.37 -2.68
C PRO A 337 -11.27 13.89 -3.92
N ILE A 338 -10.38 14.70 -4.51
CA ILE A 338 -9.45 14.28 -5.57
C ILE A 338 -8.61 13.07 -5.10
N LEU A 339 -8.07 13.11 -3.88
CA LEU A 339 -7.23 12.03 -3.38
C LEU A 339 -8.05 10.78 -3.06
N GLU A 340 -9.30 10.95 -2.65
CA GLU A 340 -10.24 9.85 -2.36
C GLU A 340 -10.70 9.17 -3.66
N GLY A 341 -11.00 9.95 -4.71
CA GLY A 341 -11.27 9.42 -6.06
C GLY A 341 -10.09 8.61 -6.62
N VAL A 342 -8.85 9.11 -6.46
CA VAL A 342 -7.63 8.36 -6.84
C VAL A 342 -7.50 7.04 -6.07
N LEU A 343 -7.80 7.04 -4.76
CA LEU A 343 -7.73 5.84 -3.92
C LEU A 343 -8.83 4.83 -4.29
N LEU A 344 -10.06 5.28 -4.50
CA LEU A 344 -11.19 4.46 -4.93
C LEU A 344 -10.92 3.84 -6.31
N TRP A 345 -10.43 4.64 -7.27
CA TRP A 345 -9.98 4.15 -8.57
C TRP A 345 -8.88 3.10 -8.44
N ALA A 346 -7.91 3.32 -7.55
CA ALA A 346 -6.80 2.38 -7.34
C ALA A 346 -7.28 1.06 -6.72
N GLN A 347 -8.24 1.10 -5.79
CA GLN A 347 -8.86 -0.09 -5.20
C GLN A 347 -9.69 -0.85 -6.23
N THR A 348 -10.56 -0.17 -6.98
CA THR A 348 -11.37 -0.77 -8.05
C THR A 348 -10.49 -1.39 -9.13
N LYS A 349 -9.43 -0.70 -9.58
CA LYS A 349 -8.49 -1.23 -10.57
C LYS A 349 -7.67 -2.41 -10.03
N ALA A 350 -7.28 -2.37 -8.75
CA ALA A 350 -6.64 -3.51 -8.10
C ALA A 350 -7.57 -4.74 -8.07
N GLN A 351 -8.85 -4.55 -7.72
CA GLN A 351 -9.84 -5.63 -7.75
C GLN A 351 -10.08 -6.15 -9.17
N VAL A 352 -10.17 -5.29 -10.19
CA VAL A 352 -10.33 -5.69 -11.59
C VAL A 352 -9.11 -6.45 -12.11
N GLU A 353 -7.88 -6.01 -11.82
CA GLU A 353 -6.67 -6.74 -12.24
C GLU A 353 -6.48 -8.03 -11.44
N LEU A 354 -6.81 -8.05 -10.14
CA LEU A 354 -6.83 -9.30 -9.36
C LEU A 354 -7.84 -10.27 -9.96
N ARG A 355 -9.07 -9.82 -10.25
CA ARG A 355 -10.07 -10.63 -10.96
C ARG A 355 -9.57 -11.10 -12.31
N ARG A 356 -8.92 -10.27 -13.13
CA ARG A 356 -8.40 -10.66 -14.46
C ARG A 356 -7.26 -11.68 -14.40
N GLN A 357 -6.45 -11.66 -13.35
CA GLN A 357 -5.34 -12.62 -13.17
C GLN A 357 -5.78 -13.90 -12.45
N MET A 358 -6.77 -13.80 -11.56
CA MET A 358 -7.37 -14.92 -10.84
C MET A 358 -8.58 -15.53 -11.57
N SER A 359 -9.08 -14.89 -12.63
CA SER A 359 -10.14 -15.45 -13.49
C SER A 359 -9.55 -16.60 -14.28
N VAL A 360 -9.95 -17.80 -13.90
CA VAL A 360 -9.95 -18.94 -14.80
C VAL A 360 -10.79 -18.53 -16.00
N GLY A 361 -10.20 -18.50 -17.21
CA GLY A 361 -10.97 -18.23 -18.43
C GLY A 361 -12.10 -19.25 -18.51
N LYS A 362 -13.36 -18.80 -18.73
CA LYS A 362 -14.58 -19.61 -18.60
C LYS A 362 -14.42 -20.97 -19.31
N THR A 363 -14.06 -21.98 -18.55
CA THR A 363 -13.79 -23.33 -19.05
C THR A 363 -15.13 -23.96 -19.37
N LYS A 364 -15.52 -23.95 -20.65
CA LYS A 364 -16.80 -24.51 -21.08
C LYS A 364 -16.71 -26.04 -21.06
N GLY A 365 -16.92 -26.62 -19.90
CA GLY A 365 -16.96 -28.07 -19.69
C GLY A 365 -15.59 -28.71 -19.50
N ARG A 366 -15.49 -29.97 -19.95
CA ARG A 366 -14.59 -31.04 -19.49
C ARG A 366 -13.09 -30.91 -19.88
N GLU A 367 -12.55 -29.69 -19.95
CA GLU A 367 -11.11 -29.49 -20.18
C GLU A 367 -10.31 -29.85 -18.92
N ARG A 368 -9.37 -30.78 -19.05
CA ARG A 368 -8.38 -31.07 -18.00
C ARG A 368 -7.43 -29.89 -17.82
N LEU A 369 -7.18 -29.51 -16.57
CA LEU A 369 -6.29 -28.40 -16.24
C LEU A 369 -4.83 -28.75 -16.58
N THR A 370 -4.27 -28.09 -17.59
CA THR A 370 -2.86 -28.23 -17.96
C THR A 370 -1.98 -27.20 -17.21
N GLY A 371 -0.74 -27.57 -16.91
CA GLY A 371 0.25 -26.68 -16.28
C GLY A 371 0.29 -26.66 -14.73
N ILE A 372 -0.59 -27.39 -14.03
CA ILE A 372 -0.51 -27.56 -12.57
C ILE A 372 0.20 -28.89 -12.26
N SER A 373 1.53 -28.88 -12.19
CA SER A 373 2.39 -30.09 -12.19
C SER A 373 2.21 -31.09 -11.03
N LYS A 374 1.46 -30.73 -9.98
CA LYS A 374 1.20 -31.60 -8.82
C LYS A 374 -0.26 -32.03 -8.67
N LEU A 375 -1.16 -31.55 -9.51
CA LEU A 375 -2.58 -31.91 -9.48
C LEU A 375 -2.81 -33.29 -10.07
N GLU A 376 -3.51 -34.14 -9.32
CA GLU A 376 -4.20 -35.32 -9.85
C GLU A 376 -5.67 -34.93 -9.99
N ASP A 377 -6.13 -34.69 -11.22
CA ASP A 377 -7.47 -34.17 -11.49
C ASP A 377 -8.46 -35.33 -11.66
N ALA A 378 -9.65 -35.25 -11.05
CA ALA A 378 -10.68 -36.28 -11.21
C ALA A 378 -11.20 -36.32 -12.66
N ASN A 379 -11.50 -37.52 -13.20
CA ASN A 379 -11.91 -37.67 -14.60
C ASN A 379 -13.25 -36.99 -14.96
N GLU A 380 -14.12 -36.74 -13.98
CA GLU A 380 -15.40 -36.03 -14.13
C GLU A 380 -15.40 -34.59 -13.58
N ALA A 381 -14.25 -34.07 -13.12
CA ALA A 381 -14.17 -32.71 -12.58
C ALA A 381 -14.48 -31.63 -13.64
N GLY A 382 -15.39 -30.72 -13.34
CA GLY A 382 -15.95 -29.75 -14.29
C GLY A 382 -16.87 -30.36 -15.38
N GLY A 383 -17.16 -31.66 -15.30
CA GLY A 383 -18.13 -32.36 -16.14
C GLY A 383 -19.55 -32.33 -15.58
N ARG A 384 -20.42 -33.21 -16.10
CA ARG A 384 -21.81 -33.35 -15.63
C ARG A 384 -21.90 -33.76 -14.15
N TYR A 385 -20.93 -34.54 -13.68
CA TYR A 385 -20.86 -35.05 -12.31
C TYR A 385 -19.93 -34.23 -11.40
N ALA A 386 -19.61 -32.98 -11.78
CA ALA A 386 -18.73 -32.10 -11.00
C ALA A 386 -19.20 -31.92 -9.54
N GLN A 387 -20.52 -31.89 -9.29
CA GLN A 387 -21.08 -31.81 -7.94
C GLN A 387 -20.84 -33.05 -7.07
N GLU A 388 -20.59 -34.20 -7.70
CA GLU A 388 -20.23 -35.45 -7.00
C GLU A 388 -18.70 -35.59 -6.87
N CYS A 389 -17.92 -34.69 -7.46
CA CYS A 389 -16.47 -34.71 -7.42
C CYS A 389 -15.95 -34.01 -6.15
N THR A 390 -15.00 -34.66 -5.46
CA THR A 390 -14.32 -34.16 -4.27
C THR A 390 -12.85 -33.86 -4.59
N LEU A 391 -12.39 -32.65 -4.28
CA LEU A 391 -10.97 -32.29 -4.30
C LEU A 391 -10.36 -32.52 -2.91
N ILE A 392 -9.32 -33.34 -2.82
CA ILE A 392 -8.57 -33.57 -1.58
C ILE A 392 -7.34 -32.65 -1.56
N LEU A 393 -7.30 -31.71 -0.61
CA LEU A 393 -6.11 -30.92 -0.31
C LEU A 393 -5.27 -31.63 0.74
N THR A 394 -4.02 -31.95 0.40
CA THR A 394 -3.11 -32.69 1.27
C THR A 394 -2.00 -31.84 1.84
N GLU A 395 -1.57 -32.13 3.06
CA GLU A 395 -0.36 -31.57 3.65
C GLU A 395 0.90 -32.20 3.04
N GLY A 396 1.49 -31.50 2.07
CA GLY A 396 2.69 -31.95 1.37
C GLY A 396 2.49 -33.16 0.46
N ASP A 397 3.62 -33.64 -0.10
CA ASP A 397 3.64 -34.76 -1.05
C ASP A 397 3.54 -36.14 -0.34
N SER A 398 3.80 -36.18 0.97
CA SER A 398 3.67 -37.39 1.80
C SER A 398 2.20 -37.83 1.86
N ALA A 399 1.32 -36.96 2.37
CA ALA A 399 -0.11 -37.22 2.43
C ALA A 399 -0.74 -37.44 1.03
N LYS A 400 -0.26 -36.75 -0.02
CA LYS A 400 -0.66 -37.05 -1.42
C LYS A 400 -0.43 -38.51 -1.80
N THR A 401 0.70 -39.08 -1.42
CA THR A 401 1.05 -40.48 -1.75
C THR A 401 0.07 -41.46 -1.10
N SER A 402 -0.31 -41.20 0.15
CA SER A 402 -1.36 -41.95 0.85
C SER A 402 -2.73 -41.81 0.16
N CYS A 403 -3.12 -40.61 -0.28
CA CYS A 403 -4.35 -40.42 -1.06
C CYS A 403 -4.33 -41.19 -2.38
N LEU A 404 -3.21 -41.16 -3.12
CA LEU A 404 -3.05 -41.88 -4.39
C LEU A 404 -3.23 -43.40 -4.23
N ALA A 405 -2.77 -43.96 -3.11
CA ALA A 405 -3.02 -45.35 -2.75
C ALA A 405 -4.50 -45.61 -2.41
N GLY A 406 -5.20 -44.65 -1.79
CA GLY A 406 -6.65 -44.71 -1.61
C GLY A 406 -7.44 -44.64 -2.93
N LEU A 407 -6.98 -43.81 -3.88
CA LEU A 407 -7.64 -43.63 -5.19
C LEU A 407 -7.66 -44.88 -6.07
N SER A 408 -6.74 -45.84 -5.87
CA SER A 408 -6.82 -47.13 -6.58
C SER A 408 -7.97 -48.01 -6.07
N VAL A 409 -8.47 -47.75 -4.87
CA VAL A 409 -9.59 -48.46 -4.22
C VAL A 409 -10.92 -47.74 -4.46
N VAL A 410 -10.98 -46.42 -4.28
CA VAL A 410 -12.23 -45.62 -4.45
C VAL A 410 -12.48 -45.13 -5.88
N GLY A 411 -11.50 -45.26 -6.77
CA GLY A 411 -11.58 -44.83 -8.17
C GLY A 411 -11.19 -43.37 -8.40
N ARG A 412 -10.69 -43.08 -9.61
CA ARG A 412 -10.23 -41.74 -10.05
C ARG A 412 -11.30 -40.89 -10.72
N GLU A 413 -12.54 -41.39 -10.81
CA GLU A 413 -13.63 -40.70 -11.51
C GLU A 413 -14.08 -39.44 -10.78
N LYS A 414 -14.25 -39.54 -9.45
CA LYS A 414 -14.86 -38.50 -8.60
C LYS A 414 -13.90 -37.87 -7.59
N TYR A 415 -12.64 -38.29 -7.53
CA TYR A 415 -11.68 -37.82 -6.52
C TYR A 415 -10.41 -37.29 -7.17
N GLY A 416 -10.10 -36.02 -6.88
CA GLY A 416 -8.85 -35.36 -7.26
C GLY A 416 -7.99 -35.06 -6.03
N VAL A 417 -6.68 -34.90 -6.21
CA VAL A 417 -5.73 -34.65 -5.11
C VAL A 417 -4.76 -33.53 -5.48
N PHE A 418 -4.58 -32.56 -4.58
CA PHE A 418 -3.60 -31.49 -4.74
C PHE A 418 -2.81 -31.24 -3.43
N PRO A 419 -1.47 -31.34 -3.45
CA PRO A 419 -0.64 -31.13 -2.28
C PRO A 419 -0.30 -29.66 -2.09
N LEU A 420 -0.55 -29.16 -0.88
CA LEU A 420 -0.09 -27.84 -0.44
C LEU A 420 1.41 -27.90 -0.15
N ARG A 421 2.15 -26.86 -0.56
CA ARG A 421 3.61 -26.75 -0.26
C ARG A 421 3.94 -26.44 1.21
N GLY A 422 2.93 -26.21 2.05
CA GLY A 422 3.07 -25.84 3.45
C GLY A 422 1.94 -24.90 3.90
N LYS A 423 2.19 -24.10 4.94
CA LYS A 423 1.21 -23.17 5.51
C LYS A 423 0.71 -22.16 4.46
N LEU A 424 -0.61 -22.09 4.30
CA LEU A 424 -1.27 -21.18 3.38
C LEU A 424 -1.09 -19.71 3.81
N LEU A 425 -1.05 -18.79 2.84
CA LEU A 425 -1.01 -17.35 3.13
C LEU A 425 -2.34 -16.88 3.74
N ASN A 426 -2.30 -16.21 4.90
CA ASN A 426 -3.48 -15.57 5.47
C ASN A 426 -3.94 -14.40 4.58
N VAL A 427 -5.07 -14.58 3.90
CA VAL A 427 -5.54 -13.68 2.83
C VAL A 427 -6.12 -12.35 3.31
N ARG A 428 -6.69 -12.29 4.53
CA ARG A 428 -7.43 -11.10 5.03
C ARG A 428 -6.58 -9.83 5.12
N GLU A 429 -5.28 -9.99 5.26
CA GLU A 429 -4.31 -8.88 5.37
C GLU A 429 -3.09 -9.09 4.48
N ALA A 430 -3.22 -9.88 3.42
CA ALA A 430 -2.19 -10.01 2.41
C ALA A 430 -2.23 -8.79 1.48
N SER A 431 -1.06 -8.23 1.15
CA SER A 431 -0.97 -7.15 0.16
C SER A 431 -1.39 -7.64 -1.23
N PHE A 432 -1.84 -6.72 -2.09
CA PHE A 432 -2.17 -7.00 -3.49
C PHE A 432 -1.03 -7.73 -4.21
N LYS A 433 0.23 -7.36 -3.93
CA LYS A 433 1.42 -8.03 -4.46
C LYS A 433 1.53 -9.48 -3.97
N GLN A 434 1.41 -9.71 -2.66
CA GLN A 434 1.51 -11.08 -2.08
C GLN A 434 0.41 -12.01 -2.61
N LEU A 435 -0.83 -11.53 -2.76
CA LEU A 435 -1.92 -12.31 -3.35
C LEU A 435 -1.67 -12.62 -4.83
N LYS A 436 -1.18 -11.63 -5.59
CA LYS A 436 -0.83 -11.76 -7.02
C LYS A 436 0.36 -12.67 -7.30
N GLU A 437 1.30 -12.79 -6.36
CA GLU A 437 2.50 -13.62 -6.52
C GLU A 437 2.32 -15.04 -5.94
N ASN A 438 1.27 -15.28 -5.14
CA ASN A 438 1.01 -16.58 -4.52
C ASN A 438 0.41 -17.60 -5.52
N ARG A 439 1.27 -18.48 -6.04
CA ARG A 439 0.90 -19.57 -6.94
C ARG A 439 0.03 -20.65 -6.30
N GLU A 440 0.12 -20.89 -4.99
CA GLU A 440 -0.66 -21.95 -4.33
C GLU A 440 -2.14 -21.57 -4.28
N ILE A 441 -2.46 -20.33 -3.90
CA ILE A 441 -3.83 -19.81 -3.96
C ILE A 441 -4.33 -19.83 -5.42
N GLN A 442 -3.54 -19.34 -6.37
CA GLN A 442 -3.89 -19.39 -7.80
C GLN A 442 -4.22 -20.81 -8.29
N ASN A 443 -3.46 -21.80 -7.86
CA ASN A 443 -3.72 -23.20 -8.20
C ASN A 443 -5.06 -23.66 -7.58
N ILE A 444 -5.29 -23.44 -6.28
CA ILE A 444 -6.55 -23.83 -5.61
C ILE A 444 -7.77 -23.21 -6.33
N LEU A 445 -7.71 -21.91 -6.67
CA LEU A 445 -8.80 -21.24 -7.38
C LEU A 445 -9.04 -21.82 -8.78
N ARG A 446 -7.95 -22.12 -9.52
CA ARG A 446 -8.03 -22.77 -10.84
C ARG A 446 -8.60 -24.18 -10.76
N ILE A 447 -8.21 -24.97 -9.75
CA ILE A 447 -8.67 -26.35 -9.58
C ILE A 447 -10.17 -26.40 -9.27
N LEU A 448 -10.63 -25.53 -8.36
CA LEU A 448 -12.04 -25.43 -7.97
C LEU A 448 -12.93 -24.70 -8.98
N GLY A 449 -12.36 -23.84 -9.83
CA GLY A 449 -13.10 -22.97 -10.74
C GLY A 449 -13.65 -21.69 -10.08
N LEU A 450 -13.07 -21.28 -8.94
CA LEU A 450 -13.51 -20.10 -8.17
C LEU A 450 -12.87 -18.81 -8.67
N GLN A 451 -13.62 -17.70 -8.69
CA GLN A 451 -13.08 -16.35 -8.91
C GLN A 451 -13.35 -15.43 -7.71
N ILE A 452 -12.40 -14.53 -7.43
CA ILE A 452 -12.46 -13.63 -6.28
C ILE A 452 -13.61 -12.62 -6.45
N ASN A 453 -14.47 -12.55 -5.44
CA ASN A 453 -15.69 -11.74 -5.39
C ASN A 453 -16.78 -12.16 -6.41
N ASP A 454 -16.82 -13.44 -6.82
CA ASP A 454 -18.04 -14.04 -7.39
C ASP A 454 -19.07 -14.26 -6.27
N LYS A 455 -20.36 -13.98 -6.56
CA LYS A 455 -21.48 -14.30 -5.66
C LYS A 455 -21.85 -15.78 -5.76
N VAL A 456 -20.93 -16.66 -5.38
CA VAL A 456 -21.12 -18.11 -5.36
C VAL A 456 -22.04 -18.48 -4.19
N GLN A 457 -23.32 -18.78 -4.49
CA GLN A 457 -24.32 -19.18 -3.49
C GLN A 457 -24.42 -20.70 -3.30
N ASP A 458 -23.92 -21.47 -4.26
CA ASP A 458 -23.94 -22.93 -4.26
C ASP A 458 -22.79 -23.50 -5.10
N THR A 459 -22.70 -24.83 -5.21
CA THR A 459 -21.61 -25.52 -5.91
C THR A 459 -21.81 -25.64 -7.43
N ARG A 460 -22.90 -25.09 -8.01
CA ARG A 460 -23.16 -25.16 -9.45
C ARG A 460 -22.17 -24.28 -10.20
N GLY A 461 -21.50 -24.88 -11.20
CA GLY A 461 -20.47 -24.22 -11.99
C GLY A 461 -19.05 -24.32 -11.41
N LEU A 462 -18.88 -24.86 -10.20
CA LEU A 462 -17.57 -25.28 -9.70
C LEU A 462 -17.12 -26.58 -10.38
N ARG A 463 -15.80 -26.82 -10.42
CA ARG A 463 -15.26 -28.09 -10.94
C ARG A 463 -15.41 -29.26 -9.97
N TYR A 464 -15.55 -28.96 -8.69
CA TYR A 464 -15.70 -29.92 -7.59
C TYR A 464 -16.84 -29.45 -6.68
N GLY A 465 -17.74 -30.37 -6.31
CA GLY A 465 -18.85 -30.12 -5.39
C GLY A 465 -18.46 -30.20 -3.91
N SER A 466 -17.34 -30.86 -3.60
CA SER A 466 -16.79 -30.91 -2.24
C SER A 466 -15.28 -30.68 -2.23
N LEU A 467 -14.82 -30.09 -1.14
CA LEU A 467 -13.43 -29.90 -0.76
C LEU A 467 -13.16 -30.71 0.51
N MET A 468 -12.20 -31.62 0.44
CA MET A 468 -11.75 -32.44 1.56
C MET A 468 -10.37 -31.97 2.01
N ILE A 469 -10.22 -31.68 3.30
CA ILE A 469 -8.92 -31.36 3.89
C ILE A 469 -8.35 -32.63 4.51
N MET A 470 -7.14 -32.99 4.10
CA MET A 470 -6.35 -34.09 4.68
C MET A 470 -4.98 -33.55 5.11
N THR A 471 -4.92 -33.08 6.34
CA THR A 471 -3.67 -32.73 7.02
C THR A 471 -3.19 -33.90 7.87
N ASP A 472 -1.94 -33.84 8.32
CA ASP A 472 -1.54 -34.67 9.44
C ASP A 472 -2.35 -34.24 10.69
N GLN A 473 -2.57 -35.17 11.62
CA GLN A 473 -3.39 -34.93 12.81
C GLN A 473 -2.52 -34.41 13.96
N ASP A 474 -1.80 -33.33 13.64
CA ASP A 474 -1.00 -32.55 14.57
C ASP A 474 -1.52 -31.10 14.68
N TYR A 475 -0.81 -30.30 15.46
CA TYR A 475 -1.17 -28.90 15.68
C TYR A 475 -0.97 -28.02 14.43
N ASP A 476 0.05 -28.25 13.62
CA ASP A 476 0.31 -27.42 12.43
C ASP A 476 -0.64 -27.76 11.28
N GLY A 477 -1.11 -29.00 11.17
CA GLY A 477 -2.24 -29.41 10.33
C GLY A 477 -3.53 -28.70 10.71
N SER A 478 -3.85 -28.63 12.01
CA SER A 478 -5.00 -27.85 12.53
C SER A 478 -4.93 -26.36 12.12
N HIS A 479 -3.73 -25.78 12.05
CA HIS A 479 -3.54 -24.41 11.55
C HIS A 479 -3.75 -24.29 10.03
N ILE A 480 -3.34 -25.30 9.24
CA ILE A 480 -3.61 -25.34 7.79
C ILE A 480 -5.12 -25.43 7.51
N LYS A 481 -5.87 -26.29 8.25
CA LYS A 481 -7.35 -26.33 8.21
C LYS A 481 -7.92 -24.93 8.43
N GLY A 482 -7.47 -24.26 9.50
CA GLY A 482 -7.92 -22.92 9.86
C GLY A 482 -7.62 -21.85 8.79
N LEU A 483 -6.44 -21.88 8.18
CA LEU A 483 -6.07 -20.94 7.11
C LEU A 483 -6.89 -21.15 5.82
N LEU A 484 -7.24 -22.40 5.48
CA LEU A 484 -8.16 -22.72 4.37
C LEU A 484 -9.58 -22.22 4.66
N ILE A 485 -10.11 -22.52 5.85
CA ILE A 485 -11.43 -22.05 6.31
C ILE A 485 -11.48 -20.51 6.28
N ASN A 486 -10.43 -19.84 6.75
CA ASN A 486 -10.28 -18.39 6.70
C ASN A 486 -10.31 -17.83 5.26
N MET A 487 -9.62 -18.48 4.31
CA MET A 487 -9.63 -18.07 2.90
C MET A 487 -11.04 -18.21 2.28
N LEU A 488 -11.70 -19.35 2.51
CA LEU A 488 -13.05 -19.60 2.01
C LEU A 488 -14.05 -18.61 2.63
N HIS A 489 -13.99 -18.38 3.94
CA HIS A 489 -14.84 -17.41 4.63
C HIS A 489 -14.61 -15.97 4.12
N HIS A 490 -13.37 -15.59 3.83
CA HIS A 490 -13.08 -14.22 3.42
C HIS A 490 -13.63 -13.88 2.02
N TYR A 491 -13.59 -14.82 1.08
CA TYR A 491 -14.00 -14.57 -0.32
C TYR A 491 -15.37 -15.17 -0.69
N TRP A 492 -15.76 -16.31 -0.12
CA TRP A 492 -17.01 -17.03 -0.43
C TRP A 492 -17.68 -17.56 0.86
N PRO A 493 -18.11 -16.69 1.79
CA PRO A 493 -18.71 -17.14 3.06
C PRO A 493 -19.99 -17.97 2.86
N GLN A 494 -20.73 -17.74 1.77
CA GLN A 494 -21.91 -18.51 1.38
C GLN A 494 -21.57 -19.96 1.01
N LEU A 495 -20.39 -20.21 0.45
CA LEU A 495 -19.95 -21.55 0.06
C LEU A 495 -19.68 -22.46 1.28
N LEU A 496 -19.35 -21.87 2.44
CA LEU A 496 -19.27 -22.60 3.71
C LEU A 496 -20.65 -22.95 4.30
N GLN A 497 -21.72 -22.27 3.88
CA GLN A 497 -23.10 -22.58 4.27
C GLN A 497 -23.70 -23.72 3.43
N CYS A 498 -23.06 -24.10 2.31
CA CYS A 498 -23.46 -25.24 1.51
C CYS A 498 -23.16 -26.55 2.26
N ASN A 499 -24.21 -27.29 2.63
CA ASN A 499 -24.08 -28.61 3.25
C ASN A 499 -23.15 -29.51 2.43
N HIS A 500 -22.18 -30.13 3.10
CA HIS A 500 -21.18 -31.04 2.53
C HIS A 500 -20.17 -30.43 1.54
N PHE A 501 -20.09 -29.10 1.39
CA PHE A 501 -18.97 -28.51 0.62
C PHE A 501 -17.63 -28.76 1.31
N LEU A 502 -17.50 -28.46 2.61
CA LEU A 502 -16.24 -28.66 3.34
C LEU A 502 -16.27 -29.95 4.19
N THR A 503 -15.31 -30.83 3.94
CA THR A 503 -15.15 -32.14 4.58
C THR A 503 -13.74 -32.32 5.14
N GLU A 504 -13.61 -33.20 6.14
CA GLU A 504 -12.33 -33.53 6.75
C GLU A 504 -12.05 -35.04 6.67
N PHE A 505 -10.81 -35.36 6.31
CA PHE A 505 -10.27 -36.71 6.43
C PHE A 505 -9.43 -36.82 7.72
N VAL A 506 -9.92 -37.61 8.68
CA VAL A 506 -9.25 -37.79 9.98
C VAL A 506 -8.51 -39.13 10.00
N THR A 507 -7.19 -39.09 10.24
CA THR A 507 -6.38 -40.28 10.51
C THR A 507 -6.32 -40.58 12.02
N PRO A 508 -6.18 -41.85 12.45
CA PRO A 508 -5.91 -42.16 13.85
C PRO A 508 -4.51 -41.69 14.24
N ILE A 509 -4.40 -41.01 15.39
CA ILE A 509 -3.14 -40.51 15.97
C ILE A 509 -2.33 -41.64 16.60
N VAL A 510 -2.96 -42.55 17.35
CA VAL A 510 -2.27 -43.68 18.00
C VAL A 510 -2.87 -45.00 17.56
N LYS A 511 -2.02 -45.97 17.21
CA LYS A 511 -2.42 -47.38 17.06
C LYS A 511 -1.75 -48.22 18.12
N VAL A 512 -2.54 -48.96 18.90
CA VAL A 512 -2.07 -49.90 19.92
C VAL A 512 -2.41 -51.31 19.45
N SER A 513 -1.41 -52.18 19.37
CA SER A 513 -1.58 -53.60 19.04
C SER A 513 -1.34 -54.49 20.25
N LYS A 514 -2.15 -55.55 20.41
CA LYS A 514 -1.93 -56.62 21.37
C LYS A 514 -2.33 -57.96 20.74
N GLY A 515 -1.33 -58.73 20.31
CA GLY A 515 -1.57 -59.93 19.50
C GLY A 515 -2.21 -59.55 18.16
N SER A 516 -3.32 -60.19 17.81
CA SER A 516 -4.10 -59.91 16.59
C SER A 516 -5.07 -58.73 16.70
N VAL A 517 -5.19 -58.10 17.89
CA VAL A 517 -6.10 -56.97 18.09
C VAL A 517 -5.34 -55.66 17.93
N GLU A 518 -5.63 -54.94 16.85
CA GLU A 518 -5.22 -53.53 16.66
C GLU A 518 -6.36 -52.58 17.07
N LYS A 519 -6.03 -51.51 17.78
CA LYS A 519 -6.97 -50.43 18.13
C LYS A 519 -6.37 -49.08 17.77
N ALA A 520 -7.17 -48.24 17.09
CA ALA A 520 -6.82 -46.90 16.68
C ALA A 520 -7.54 -45.84 17.54
N PHE A 521 -6.85 -44.76 17.89
CA PHE A 521 -7.34 -43.61 18.66
C PHE A 521 -7.14 -42.33 17.85
N PHE A 522 -8.08 -41.37 17.94
CA PHE A 522 -8.06 -40.16 17.12
C PHE A 522 -7.66 -38.90 17.89
N THR A 523 -7.50 -38.98 19.22
CA THR A 523 -6.80 -37.96 20.02
C THR A 523 -5.85 -38.58 21.06
N LEU A 524 -4.82 -37.83 21.47
CA LEU A 524 -3.98 -38.21 22.60
C LEU A 524 -4.79 -38.27 23.91
N VAL A 525 -5.84 -37.45 24.05
CA VAL A 525 -6.72 -37.45 25.23
C VAL A 525 -7.57 -38.73 25.27
N GLU A 526 -8.13 -39.17 24.14
CA GLU A 526 -8.81 -40.48 24.03
C GLU A 526 -7.88 -41.64 24.40
N TYR A 527 -6.62 -41.61 23.93
CA TYR A 527 -5.61 -42.60 24.27
C TYR A 527 -5.31 -42.60 25.78
N ASP A 528 -5.10 -41.43 26.40
CA ASP A 528 -4.74 -41.32 27.80
C ASP A 528 -5.93 -41.62 28.74
N MET A 529 -7.16 -41.31 28.32
CA MET A 529 -8.39 -41.74 29.00
C MET A 529 -8.62 -43.25 28.87
N TRP A 530 -8.42 -43.82 27.67
CA TRP A 530 -8.50 -45.26 27.47
C TRP A 530 -7.45 -46.02 28.29
N ARG A 531 -6.21 -45.51 28.35
CA ARG A 531 -5.13 -46.02 29.20
C ARG A 531 -5.51 -46.04 30.69
N LYS A 532 -6.38 -45.12 31.13
CA LYS A 532 -6.86 -44.98 32.51
C LYS A 532 -8.16 -45.76 32.83
N GLN A 533 -8.95 -46.17 31.83
CA GLN A 533 -10.30 -46.75 32.05
C GLN A 533 -10.66 -48.02 31.25
N ALA A 534 -9.94 -48.35 30.19
CA ALA A 534 -10.03 -49.61 29.42
C ALA A 534 -11.46 -50.14 29.07
N GLY A 535 -12.18 -49.47 28.15
CA GLY A 535 -13.40 -50.02 27.56
C GLY A 535 -13.79 -49.47 26.18
N ASN A 536 -13.54 -50.24 25.10
CA ASN A 536 -14.07 -50.04 23.73
C ASN A 536 -13.74 -48.68 23.04
N LEU A 537 -14.07 -48.37 21.76
CA LEU A 537 -14.69 -49.10 20.64
C LEU A 537 -13.94 -48.75 19.30
N ALA A 538 -14.52 -49.01 18.11
CA ALA A 538 -13.82 -49.02 16.81
C ALA A 538 -14.42 -48.09 15.70
N GLY A 539 -13.66 -47.89 14.60
CA GLY A 539 -14.19 -47.50 13.27
C GLY A 539 -13.73 -46.13 12.72
N TRP A 540 -13.30 -46.10 11.45
CA TRP A 540 -12.93 -44.89 10.72
C TRP A 540 -14.18 -44.06 10.31
N LYS A 541 -14.08 -42.73 10.32
CA LYS A 541 -15.20 -41.81 10.01
C LYS A 541 -14.75 -40.62 9.18
N ILE A 542 -15.55 -40.24 8.18
CA ILE A 542 -15.45 -38.97 7.45
C ILE A 542 -16.36 -37.95 8.16
N LYS A 543 -15.90 -36.71 8.33
CA LYS A 543 -16.65 -35.63 9.01
C LYS A 543 -16.99 -34.47 8.07
N TYR A 544 -18.05 -33.74 8.46
CA TYR A 544 -18.55 -32.55 7.77
C TYR A 544 -18.49 -31.32 8.69
N TYR A 545 -18.12 -30.16 8.14
CA TYR A 545 -18.24 -28.88 8.85
C TYR A 545 -19.66 -28.31 8.73
N LYS A 546 -20.14 -27.66 9.79
CA LYS A 546 -21.46 -27.03 9.87
C LYS A 546 -21.36 -25.60 10.39
N VAL A 547 -22.12 -24.69 9.78
CA VAL A 547 -22.21 -23.28 10.21
C VAL A 547 -23.24 -23.13 11.32
N GLY A 548 -22.81 -22.56 12.45
CA GLY A 548 -23.64 -22.03 13.53
C GLY A 548 -23.73 -20.50 13.52
N SER A 549 -24.61 -19.95 14.35
CA SER A 549 -24.72 -18.50 14.54
C SER A 549 -23.47 -17.95 15.23
N GLY A 550 -22.85 -16.91 14.65
CA GLY A 550 -21.64 -16.26 15.18
C GLY A 550 -20.30 -16.80 14.67
N ASP A 551 -20.26 -17.93 13.95
CA ASP A 551 -19.01 -18.58 13.49
C ASP A 551 -18.08 -17.65 12.69
N GLY A 552 -18.65 -16.75 11.88
CA GLY A 552 -17.87 -15.81 11.07
C GLY A 552 -17.08 -14.78 11.88
N GLU A 553 -17.56 -14.43 13.08
CA GLU A 553 -16.84 -13.55 14.00
C GLU A 553 -15.68 -14.30 14.68
N LEU A 554 -15.87 -15.57 15.04
CA LEU A 554 -14.81 -16.42 15.59
C LEU A 554 -13.67 -16.65 14.60
N ILE A 555 -13.99 -16.88 13.32
CA ILE A 555 -12.98 -16.97 12.24
C ILE A 555 -12.27 -15.63 12.05
N ASP A 556 -12.97 -14.49 12.14
CA ASP A 556 -12.30 -13.18 12.09
C ASP A 556 -11.37 -12.95 13.30
N MET A 557 -11.81 -13.27 14.51
CA MET A 557 -11.00 -13.19 15.74
C MET A 557 -9.70 -14.00 15.63
N ALA A 558 -9.78 -15.23 15.11
CA ALA A 558 -8.63 -16.11 14.95
C ALA A 558 -7.59 -15.58 13.94
N PHE A 559 -8.02 -14.99 12.81
CA PHE A 559 -7.11 -14.68 11.69
C PHE A 559 -6.87 -13.19 11.40
N SER A 560 -7.64 -12.27 11.98
CA SER A 560 -7.44 -10.81 11.86
C SER A 560 -6.30 -10.35 12.77
N LYS A 561 -5.20 -9.79 12.25
CA LYS A 561 -4.06 -9.40 13.12
C LYS A 561 -4.44 -8.29 14.08
N LYS A 562 -5.39 -7.42 13.68
CA LYS A 562 -5.98 -6.37 14.51
C LYS A 562 -6.59 -6.88 15.82
N ARG A 563 -7.04 -8.14 15.88
CA ARG A 563 -7.74 -8.75 17.04
C ARG A 563 -6.80 -9.50 17.99
N ALA A 564 -5.59 -8.95 18.22
CA ALA A 564 -4.60 -9.57 19.10
C ALA A 564 -5.08 -9.71 20.55
N GLU A 565 -5.69 -8.65 21.12
CA GLU A 565 -6.22 -8.69 22.49
C GLU A 565 -7.40 -9.67 22.64
N ASP A 566 -8.23 -9.84 21.60
CA ASP A 566 -9.30 -10.84 21.61
C ASP A 566 -8.73 -12.26 21.67
N ARG A 567 -7.68 -12.55 20.89
CA ARG A 567 -6.98 -13.85 20.97
C ARG A 567 -6.33 -14.10 22.33
N LYS A 568 -5.82 -13.07 23.01
CA LYS A 568 -5.31 -13.24 24.40
C LYS A 568 -6.42 -13.65 25.35
N ARG A 569 -7.57 -12.96 25.32
CA ARG A 569 -8.74 -13.28 26.15
C ARG A 569 -9.30 -14.68 25.85
N TRP A 570 -9.38 -15.03 24.57
CA TRP A 570 -9.79 -16.35 24.10
C TRP A 570 -8.87 -17.47 24.63
N LEU A 571 -7.54 -17.28 24.54
CA LEU A 571 -6.57 -18.22 25.10
C LEU A 571 -6.63 -18.33 26.64
N GLN A 572 -6.90 -17.23 27.34
CA GLN A 572 -7.11 -17.23 28.79
C GLN A 572 -8.40 -17.96 29.21
N GLY A 573 -9.41 -18.04 28.33
CA GLY A 573 -10.67 -18.76 28.58
C GLY A 573 -10.58 -20.28 28.38
N TYR A 574 -9.46 -20.81 27.86
CA TYR A 574 -9.28 -22.24 27.60
C TYR A 574 -9.23 -23.05 28.91
N ARG A 575 -9.93 -24.19 28.94
CA ARG A 575 -9.88 -25.16 30.04
C ARG A 575 -9.14 -26.42 29.60
N GLU A 576 -8.22 -26.90 30.41
CA GLU A 576 -7.51 -28.15 30.11
C GLU A 576 -8.49 -29.34 30.03
N GLY A 577 -8.22 -30.27 29.11
CA GLY A 577 -9.18 -31.32 28.75
C GLY A 577 -10.29 -30.87 27.80
N THR A 578 -10.23 -29.66 27.23
CA THR A 578 -11.09 -29.26 26.10
C THR A 578 -10.50 -29.80 24.79
N PHE A 579 -11.21 -30.72 24.14
CA PHE A 579 -10.89 -31.32 22.83
C PHE A 579 -12.16 -31.45 21.97
N VAL A 580 -11.98 -31.63 20.65
CA VAL A 580 -13.08 -32.00 19.74
C VAL A 580 -13.44 -33.46 19.97
N ASP A 581 -14.72 -33.80 20.11
CA ASP A 581 -15.13 -35.21 20.11
C ASP A 581 -15.00 -35.80 18.69
N HIS A 582 -14.11 -36.78 18.49
CA HIS A 582 -13.93 -37.42 17.18
C HIS A 582 -14.95 -38.54 16.90
N SER A 583 -15.83 -38.85 17.85
CA SER A 583 -16.96 -39.75 17.63
C SER A 583 -18.07 -39.14 16.74
N MET A 584 -18.21 -37.81 16.75
CA MET A 584 -19.26 -37.08 16.00
C MET A 584 -18.96 -37.01 14.50
N ARG A 585 -20.03 -37.07 13.68
CA ARG A 585 -19.96 -36.94 12.20
C ARG A 585 -20.05 -35.49 11.70
N GLU A 586 -20.58 -34.58 12.51
CA GLU A 586 -20.67 -33.15 12.22
C GLU A 586 -19.81 -32.37 13.22
N LEU A 587 -19.13 -31.32 12.75
CA LEU A 587 -18.29 -30.42 13.55
C LEU A 587 -18.68 -28.97 13.26
N THR A 588 -18.95 -28.15 14.28
CA THR A 588 -19.22 -26.72 14.05
C THR A 588 -17.92 -25.93 13.87
N PHE A 589 -17.94 -24.79 13.17
CA PHE A 589 -16.73 -23.95 13.10
C PHE A 589 -16.37 -23.36 14.48
N SER A 590 -17.36 -23.07 15.34
CA SER A 590 -17.13 -22.73 16.75
C SER A 590 -16.39 -23.84 17.51
N ASP A 591 -16.78 -25.11 17.35
CA ASP A 591 -16.07 -26.24 17.96
C ASP A 591 -14.63 -26.36 17.42
N PHE A 592 -14.45 -26.28 16.10
CA PHE A 592 -13.12 -26.31 15.49
C PHE A 592 -12.22 -25.19 16.04
N VAL A 593 -12.70 -23.93 16.08
CA VAL A 593 -11.92 -22.82 16.64
C VAL A 593 -11.64 -23.06 18.13
N ASN A 594 -12.68 -23.26 18.94
CA ASN A 594 -12.57 -23.24 20.40
C ASN A 594 -12.07 -24.55 21.04
N LYS A 595 -11.96 -25.65 20.28
CA LYS A 595 -11.54 -26.96 20.79
C LYS A 595 -10.33 -27.57 20.05
N GLU A 596 -10.03 -27.15 18.82
CA GLU A 596 -8.91 -27.65 18.02
C GLU A 596 -7.87 -26.55 17.73
N LEU A 597 -8.26 -25.47 17.04
CA LEU A 597 -7.35 -24.38 16.68
C LEU A 597 -6.74 -23.68 17.91
N VAL A 598 -7.49 -23.64 19.03
CA VAL A 598 -6.97 -23.17 20.32
C VAL A 598 -5.77 -23.99 20.81
N GLN A 599 -5.72 -25.30 20.53
CA GLN A 599 -4.62 -26.17 20.94
C GLN A 599 -3.36 -25.83 20.13
N PHE A 600 -3.50 -25.64 18.82
CA PHE A 600 -2.42 -25.08 17.99
C PHE A 600 -1.93 -23.74 18.54
N SER A 601 -2.84 -22.83 18.91
CA SER A 601 -2.46 -21.52 19.41
C SER A 601 -1.76 -21.57 20.79
N ARG A 602 -2.09 -22.55 21.66
CA ARG A 602 -1.31 -22.84 22.88
C ARG A 602 0.07 -23.41 22.53
N TYR A 603 0.11 -24.43 21.67
CA TYR A 603 1.36 -25.08 21.24
C TYR A 603 2.33 -24.10 20.56
N ASP A 604 1.80 -23.20 19.74
CA ASP A 604 2.56 -22.15 19.08
C ASP A 604 3.17 -21.15 20.07
N ASN A 605 2.46 -20.82 21.15
CA ASN A 605 3.03 -20.07 22.26
C ASN A 605 4.11 -20.89 22.99
N GLU A 606 3.86 -22.17 23.32
CA GLU A 606 4.82 -23.04 24.04
C GLU A 606 6.13 -23.29 23.27
N ARG A 607 6.10 -23.35 21.94
CA ARG A 607 7.32 -23.46 21.12
C ARG A 607 8.03 -22.12 20.89
N SER A 608 7.29 -21.01 20.87
CA SER A 608 7.81 -19.70 20.44
C SER A 608 8.26 -18.81 21.59
N ILE A 609 7.62 -18.90 22.75
CA ILE A 609 7.86 -18.07 23.94
C ILE A 609 8.63 -18.90 24.98
N PRO A 610 9.70 -18.36 25.60
CA PRO A 610 10.42 -19.07 26.67
C PRO A 610 9.53 -19.32 27.90
N GLN A 611 9.81 -20.41 28.61
CA GLN A 611 9.11 -20.79 29.84
C GLN A 611 9.80 -20.17 31.06
N LEU A 612 9.00 -19.70 32.03
CA LEU A 612 9.46 -19.25 33.35
C LEU A 612 8.51 -19.86 34.38
N VAL A 613 9.02 -20.79 35.17
CA VAL A 613 8.25 -21.49 36.20
C VAL A 613 8.27 -20.68 37.50
N ASP A 614 7.16 -20.69 38.22
CA ASP A 614 7.02 -20.01 39.51
C ASP A 614 7.48 -20.87 40.70
N GLY A 615 7.71 -20.24 41.86
CA GLY A 615 8.04 -20.91 43.11
C GLY A 615 9.53 -21.25 43.23
N TRP A 616 10.37 -20.23 43.41
CA TRP A 616 11.82 -20.30 43.73
C TRP A 616 12.72 -21.11 42.77
N LYS A 617 12.18 -21.73 41.71
CA LYS A 617 12.93 -22.55 40.75
C LYS A 617 13.25 -21.77 39.48
N LEU A 618 14.48 -21.25 39.42
CA LEU A 618 15.07 -20.71 38.20
C LEU A 618 15.19 -21.82 37.14
N VAL A 619 14.43 -21.68 36.05
CA VAL A 619 14.51 -22.55 34.87
C VAL A 619 15.37 -21.93 33.77
N ASP A 620 15.90 -22.79 32.91
CA ASP A 620 16.78 -22.44 31.78
C ASP A 620 16.29 -21.26 30.92
N GLY A 621 14.98 -21.17 30.68
CA GLY A 621 14.33 -20.21 29.78
C GLY A 621 14.55 -20.54 28.30
N TRP A 622 14.76 -21.81 28.00
CA TRP A 622 14.98 -22.33 26.66
C TRP A 622 13.67 -22.73 25.97
N LYS A 623 13.66 -22.69 24.65
CA LYS A 623 12.57 -23.24 23.83
C LYS A 623 12.74 -24.76 23.68
N VAL A 624 11.64 -25.48 23.45
CA VAL A 624 11.61 -26.96 23.36
C VAL A 624 12.69 -27.51 22.42
N GLY A 625 12.81 -26.97 21.20
CA GLY A 625 13.83 -27.41 20.24
C GLY A 625 15.27 -27.21 20.73
N GLN A 626 15.55 -26.15 21.49
CA GLN A 626 16.87 -25.91 22.05
C GLN A 626 17.17 -26.92 23.19
N ARG A 627 16.19 -27.24 24.05
CA ARG A 627 16.34 -28.25 25.12
C ARG A 627 16.60 -29.63 24.55
N LYS A 628 15.88 -30.02 23.50
CA LYS A 628 16.10 -31.27 22.75
C LYS A 628 17.53 -31.36 22.18
N VAL A 629 18.06 -30.26 21.64
CA VAL A 629 19.46 -30.19 21.18
C VAL A 629 20.45 -30.42 22.35
N LEU A 630 20.32 -29.72 23.47
CA LEU A 630 21.19 -29.96 24.64
C LEU A 630 21.11 -31.39 25.15
N PHE A 631 19.90 -31.95 25.26
CA PHE A 631 19.69 -33.31 25.74
C PHE A 631 20.48 -34.34 24.92
N ALA A 632 20.39 -34.28 23.59
CA ALA A 632 21.13 -35.21 22.73
C ALA A 632 22.65 -34.97 22.80
N VAL A 633 23.09 -33.70 22.85
CA VAL A 633 24.51 -33.31 22.94
C VAL A 633 25.13 -33.78 24.27
N PHE A 634 24.41 -33.67 25.39
CA PHE A 634 24.81 -34.22 26.69
C PHE A 634 24.80 -35.76 26.69
N LYS A 635 23.71 -36.39 26.21
CA LYS A 635 23.59 -37.87 26.13
C LYS A 635 24.70 -38.52 25.31
N LYS A 636 25.15 -37.85 24.23
CA LYS A 636 26.24 -38.32 23.35
C LYS A 636 27.63 -37.85 23.80
N ASN A 637 27.71 -36.91 24.74
CA ASN A 637 28.95 -36.27 25.19
C ASN A 637 29.85 -35.84 24.02
N THR A 638 29.31 -34.98 23.14
CA THR A 638 29.94 -34.57 21.86
C THR A 638 31.17 -33.67 22.03
N LYS A 639 32.26 -34.28 22.52
CA LYS A 639 33.62 -33.70 22.57
C LYS A 639 34.27 -33.63 21.19
N ALA A 640 33.93 -34.56 20.30
CA ALA A 640 34.36 -34.56 18.90
C ALA A 640 33.41 -33.75 18.01
N GLU A 641 33.95 -33.18 16.94
CA GLU A 641 33.23 -32.35 15.98
C GLU A 641 32.30 -33.19 15.09
N MET A 642 31.09 -32.67 14.84
CA MET A 642 30.04 -33.36 14.10
C MET A 642 29.33 -32.41 13.16
N LYS A 643 28.99 -32.86 11.95
CA LYS A 643 28.25 -32.02 10.99
C LYS A 643 26.89 -31.66 11.56
N VAL A 644 26.43 -30.42 11.37
CA VAL A 644 25.13 -29.96 11.88
C VAL A 644 23.98 -30.83 11.36
N ALA A 645 24.04 -31.27 10.10
CA ALA A 645 23.06 -32.21 9.52
C ALA A 645 23.08 -33.62 10.18
N GLN A 646 24.23 -34.09 10.66
CA GLN A 646 24.31 -35.36 11.40
C GLN A 646 23.82 -35.19 12.84
N LEU A 647 24.09 -34.04 13.45
CA LEU A 647 23.59 -33.72 14.78
C LEU A 647 22.07 -33.53 14.78
N SER A 648 21.47 -32.92 13.75
CA SER A 648 20.00 -32.79 13.66
C SER A 648 19.29 -34.14 13.60
N GLY A 649 19.74 -35.06 12.75
CA GLY A 649 19.17 -36.41 12.68
C GLY A 649 19.29 -37.16 14.02
N TYR A 650 20.46 -37.07 14.68
CA TYR A 650 20.65 -37.68 15.99
C TYR A 650 19.77 -37.03 17.08
N VAL A 651 19.63 -35.70 17.10
CA VAL A 651 18.74 -35.02 18.04
C VAL A 651 17.29 -35.47 17.80
N ALA A 652 16.85 -35.58 16.55
CA ALA A 652 15.50 -35.99 16.22
C ALA A 652 15.18 -37.42 16.68
N GLU A 653 16.08 -38.37 16.40
CA GLU A 653 16.01 -39.76 16.89
C GLU A 653 15.96 -39.83 18.42
N GLN A 654 16.87 -39.15 19.12
CA GLN A 654 17.00 -39.31 20.57
C GLN A 654 15.91 -38.57 21.37
N SER A 655 15.25 -37.58 20.78
CA SER A 655 14.27 -36.73 21.49
C SER A 655 12.86 -36.78 20.93
N ALA A 656 12.53 -37.71 20.02
CA ALA A 656 11.21 -37.78 19.36
C ALA A 656 10.79 -36.42 18.76
N TYR A 657 11.64 -35.85 17.91
CA TYR A 657 11.35 -34.55 17.29
C TYR A 657 10.52 -34.72 16.01
N HIS A 658 9.21 -34.51 16.12
CA HIS A 658 8.25 -34.71 15.02
C HIS A 658 8.26 -33.61 13.94
N HIS A 659 9.04 -32.54 14.09
CA HIS A 659 9.13 -31.45 13.11
C HIS A 659 10.27 -31.66 12.12
N GLY A 660 10.16 -31.04 10.94
CA GLY A 660 11.21 -31.13 9.91
C GLY A 660 12.60 -30.69 10.40
N GLU A 661 13.62 -31.49 10.07
CA GLU A 661 15.00 -31.30 10.55
C GLU A 661 15.58 -29.91 10.29
N GLN A 662 15.14 -29.21 9.25
CA GLN A 662 15.63 -27.87 8.90
C GLN A 662 15.47 -26.86 10.06
N SER A 663 14.35 -26.95 10.80
CA SER A 663 14.11 -26.12 12.00
C SER A 663 15.12 -26.42 13.11
N LEU A 664 15.51 -27.69 13.24
CA LEU A 664 16.46 -28.16 14.23
C LEU A 664 17.90 -27.80 13.85
N GLN A 665 18.25 -27.92 12.56
CA GLN A 665 19.52 -27.45 12.00
C GLN A 665 19.70 -25.94 12.22
N GLN A 666 18.65 -25.14 11.98
CA GLN A 666 18.69 -23.70 12.27
C GLN A 666 18.83 -23.42 13.76
N THR A 667 18.16 -24.20 14.63
CA THR A 667 18.29 -24.10 16.08
C THR A 667 19.73 -24.36 16.54
N ILE A 668 20.37 -25.41 16.02
CA ILE A 668 21.78 -25.75 16.28
C ILE A 668 22.71 -24.62 15.82
N ILE A 669 22.50 -24.08 14.61
CA ILE A 669 23.29 -22.95 14.08
C ILE A 669 23.18 -21.75 15.02
N THR A 670 21.96 -21.34 15.37
CA THR A 670 21.72 -20.18 16.23
C THR A 670 22.33 -20.36 17.62
N MET A 671 22.32 -21.58 18.19
CA MET A 671 22.97 -21.89 19.48
C MET A 671 24.51 -21.83 19.43
N ALA A 672 25.11 -21.97 18.26
CA ALA A 672 26.56 -21.93 18.05
C ALA A 672 27.09 -20.55 17.62
N GLN A 673 26.21 -19.62 17.20
CA GLN A 673 26.61 -18.28 16.74
C GLN A 673 27.30 -17.46 17.84
N ARG A 674 28.33 -16.71 17.43
CA ARG A 674 29.25 -15.97 18.32
C ARG A 674 29.47 -14.49 17.95
N PHE A 675 28.82 -13.99 16.89
CA PHE A 675 29.00 -12.61 16.42
C PHE A 675 28.23 -11.61 17.29
N VAL A 676 28.63 -10.33 17.25
CA VAL A 676 28.02 -9.26 18.07
C VAL A 676 26.51 -9.16 17.79
N GLY A 677 25.71 -9.27 18.84
CA GLY A 677 24.24 -9.28 18.76
C GLY A 677 23.59 -10.66 18.59
N SER A 678 24.39 -11.75 18.61
CA SER A 678 23.89 -13.12 18.76
C SER A 678 23.93 -13.56 20.25
N ASN A 679 24.65 -14.62 20.60
CA ASN A 679 24.76 -15.12 21.97
C ASN A 679 25.90 -14.41 22.73
N ASN A 680 25.68 -14.07 24.01
CA ASN A 680 26.79 -13.72 24.90
C ASN A 680 27.60 -14.97 25.26
N LEU A 681 26.93 -16.12 25.37
CA LEU A 681 27.48 -17.44 25.70
C LEU A 681 26.93 -18.50 24.74
N ASN A 682 27.72 -18.96 23.78
CA ASN A 682 27.32 -19.97 22.80
C ASN A 682 27.50 -21.39 23.38
N PHE A 683 26.43 -22.15 23.55
CA PHE A 683 26.51 -23.47 24.22
C PHE A 683 27.11 -24.59 23.35
N LEU A 684 27.22 -24.31 22.05
CA LEU A 684 27.87 -25.13 21.04
C LEU A 684 28.98 -24.31 20.36
N GLU A 685 30.07 -24.94 19.94
CA GLU A 685 31.14 -24.24 19.22
C GLU A 685 30.88 -24.20 17.70
N PRO A 686 31.03 -23.04 17.04
CA PRO A 686 30.91 -22.93 15.60
C PRO A 686 32.22 -23.34 14.90
N VAL A 687 32.21 -24.47 14.20
CA VAL A 687 33.36 -24.94 13.40
C VAL A 687 33.02 -24.86 11.91
N GLY A 688 33.54 -23.80 11.27
CA GLY A 688 33.16 -23.37 9.92
C GLY A 688 32.29 -22.11 9.94
N GLN A 689 31.65 -21.78 8.80
CA GLN A 689 30.89 -20.54 8.65
C GLN A 689 29.46 -20.68 9.21
N PHE A 690 29.27 -20.33 10.48
CA PHE A 690 27.95 -20.30 11.17
C PHE A 690 27.16 -19.00 10.94
N GLY A 691 27.59 -18.22 9.96
CA GLY A 691 27.05 -16.90 9.66
C GLY A 691 27.73 -15.82 10.49
N SER A 692 27.57 -14.58 10.05
CA SER A 692 28.34 -13.44 10.52
C SER A 692 27.46 -12.24 10.82
N ARG A 693 28.10 -11.17 11.33
CA ARG A 693 27.40 -9.91 11.63
C ARG A 693 26.82 -9.25 10.37
N LYS A 694 27.38 -9.58 9.19
CA LYS A 694 27.01 -8.97 7.92
C LYS A 694 25.53 -9.10 7.57
N GLU A 695 24.96 -10.28 7.81
CA GLU A 695 23.56 -10.62 7.46
C GLU A 695 22.77 -11.14 8.68
N GLY A 696 23.27 -10.91 9.90
CA GLY A 696 22.65 -11.41 11.14
C GLY A 696 22.63 -12.93 11.22
N GLY A 697 23.65 -13.59 10.68
CA GLY A 697 23.77 -15.06 10.70
C GLY A 697 23.04 -15.81 9.58
N LYS A 698 22.36 -15.12 8.65
CA LYS A 698 21.72 -15.74 7.47
C LYS A 698 22.72 -16.28 6.45
N ASP A 699 23.94 -15.74 6.44
CA ASP A 699 25.08 -16.16 5.64
C ASP A 699 25.79 -17.43 6.19
N ALA A 700 25.11 -18.19 7.06
CA ALA A 700 25.56 -19.49 7.51
C ALA A 700 25.63 -20.48 6.33
N SER A 701 26.74 -21.22 6.27
CA SER A 701 26.90 -22.29 5.27
C SER A 701 25.93 -23.44 5.55
N ALA A 702 25.52 -24.14 4.49
CA ALA A 702 24.52 -25.20 4.61
C ALA A 702 24.94 -26.28 5.64
N PRO A 703 24.01 -26.82 6.46
CA PRO A 703 24.27 -27.77 7.56
C PRO A 703 25.13 -29.01 7.27
N ARG A 704 25.30 -29.35 5.99
CA ARG A 704 26.15 -30.44 5.48
C ARG A 704 27.65 -30.12 5.43
N TYR A 705 28.03 -28.84 5.51
CA TYR A 705 29.42 -28.35 5.41
C TYR A 705 29.99 -27.81 6.72
N ILE A 706 29.12 -27.51 7.70
CA ILE A 706 29.49 -26.91 8.99
C ILE A 706 29.43 -27.94 10.11
N PHE A 707 30.32 -27.79 11.07
CA PHE A 707 30.53 -28.73 12.17
C PHE A 707 30.35 -28.05 13.52
N THR A 708 29.97 -28.79 14.54
CA THR A 708 29.84 -28.28 15.90
C THR A 708 30.17 -29.34 16.94
N LYS A 709 30.44 -28.90 18.17
CA LYS A 709 30.72 -29.70 19.36
C LYS A 709 30.22 -28.96 20.60
N LEU A 710 30.11 -29.66 21.72
CA LEU A 710 29.73 -29.06 23.00
C LEU A 710 30.79 -28.04 23.45
N ALA A 711 30.39 -26.81 23.79
CA ALA A 711 31.34 -25.83 24.29
C ALA A 711 31.85 -26.22 25.69
N PRO A 712 33.17 -26.11 25.99
CA PRO A 712 33.75 -26.63 27.25
C PRO A 712 33.10 -26.09 28.52
N TYR A 713 32.65 -24.83 28.51
CA TYR A 713 31.99 -24.17 29.64
C TYR A 713 30.50 -24.53 29.78
N THR A 714 29.87 -25.21 28.82
CA THR A 714 28.43 -25.54 28.92
C THR A 714 28.15 -26.47 30.11
N ARG A 715 29.05 -27.40 30.43
CA ARG A 715 28.94 -28.24 31.65
C ARG A 715 29.31 -27.53 32.95
N LEU A 716 29.86 -26.32 32.90
CA LEU A 716 29.97 -25.43 34.08
C LEU A 716 28.67 -24.67 34.35
N VAL A 717 27.86 -24.44 33.31
CA VAL A 717 26.52 -23.84 33.44
C VAL A 717 25.47 -24.90 33.79
N PHE A 718 25.62 -26.12 33.27
CA PHE A 718 24.74 -27.27 33.52
C PHE A 718 25.56 -28.45 34.10
N PRO A 719 25.74 -28.50 35.43
CA PRO A 719 26.55 -29.52 36.10
C PRO A 719 26.04 -30.93 35.81
N GLU A 720 26.96 -31.84 35.46
CA GLU A 720 26.62 -33.25 35.18
C GLU A 720 26.07 -34.00 36.41
N ALA A 721 26.39 -33.51 37.62
CA ALA A 721 25.83 -34.02 38.88
C ALA A 721 24.32 -33.75 39.04
N ASP A 722 23.77 -32.77 38.32
CA ASP A 722 22.35 -32.43 38.38
C ASP A 722 21.51 -33.28 37.41
N ASP A 723 22.11 -33.88 36.38
CA ASP A 723 21.42 -34.69 35.37
C ASP A 723 20.48 -35.77 35.99
N PRO A 724 20.85 -36.52 37.05
CA PRO A 724 19.95 -37.50 37.68
C PRO A 724 18.76 -36.90 38.44
N LEU A 725 18.81 -35.60 38.79
CA LEU A 725 17.80 -34.91 39.58
C LEU A 725 16.67 -34.29 38.73
N LEU A 726 16.85 -34.24 37.41
CA LEU A 726 15.90 -33.61 36.49
C LEU A 726 14.65 -34.48 36.25
N GLU A 727 13.49 -33.84 36.14
CA GLU A 727 12.24 -34.48 35.73
C GLU A 727 12.25 -34.69 34.21
N TYR A 728 12.44 -35.94 33.76
CA TYR A 728 12.48 -36.29 32.34
C TYR A 728 11.10 -36.62 31.77
N LEU A 729 10.87 -36.16 30.54
CA LEU A 729 9.68 -36.52 29.78
C LEU A 729 9.89 -37.89 29.11
N TYR A 730 8.78 -38.58 28.86
CA TYR A 730 8.74 -39.90 28.23
C TYR A 730 7.73 -39.89 27.09
N GLU A 731 8.16 -40.37 25.93
CA GLU A 731 7.36 -40.44 24.70
C GLU A 731 7.57 -41.81 24.06
N GLU A 732 6.50 -42.53 23.76
CA GLU A 732 6.53 -43.94 23.30
C GLU A 732 7.37 -44.91 24.16
N GLY A 733 7.58 -44.58 25.44
CA GLY A 733 8.44 -45.33 26.38
C GLY A 733 9.93 -44.95 26.32
N GLN A 734 10.34 -44.12 25.37
CA GLN A 734 11.68 -43.54 25.30
C GLN A 734 11.81 -42.36 26.27
N LYS A 735 12.91 -42.34 27.04
CA LYS A 735 13.32 -41.17 27.84
C LYS A 735 13.86 -40.09 26.89
N ILE A 736 13.13 -38.97 26.78
CA ILE A 736 13.49 -37.81 25.96
C ILE A 736 14.06 -36.67 26.84
N GLU A 737 13.98 -35.40 26.43
CA GLU A 737 14.57 -34.28 27.16
C GLU A 737 13.96 -34.05 28.56
N PRO A 738 14.69 -33.39 29.48
CA PRO A 738 14.09 -32.95 30.73
C PRO A 738 13.10 -31.81 30.49
N LYS A 739 12.07 -31.76 31.35
CA LYS A 739 11.03 -30.73 31.37
C LYS A 739 11.62 -29.31 31.46
N TYR A 740 12.75 -29.18 32.14
CA TYR A 740 13.63 -28.00 32.20
C TYR A 740 15.02 -28.43 32.67
N TYR A 741 16.05 -27.68 32.29
CA TYR A 741 17.34 -27.68 32.97
C TYR A 741 17.38 -26.61 34.06
N VAL A 742 18.25 -26.83 35.05
CA VAL A 742 18.54 -25.87 36.13
C VAL A 742 19.97 -25.35 35.93
N PRO A 743 20.17 -24.19 35.29
CA PRO A 743 21.52 -23.65 35.12
C PRO A 743 22.01 -22.92 36.36
N VAL A 744 23.33 -22.94 36.59
CA VAL A 744 24.00 -22.20 37.69
C VAL A 744 23.81 -20.67 37.55
N ILE A 745 23.54 -20.17 36.34
CA ILE A 745 23.19 -18.78 36.06
C ILE A 745 21.98 -18.69 35.12
N PRO A 746 21.04 -17.74 35.29
CA PRO A 746 19.86 -17.57 34.42
C PRO A 746 20.22 -17.38 32.94
N THR A 747 20.21 -18.47 32.14
CA THR A 747 20.67 -18.43 30.75
C THR A 747 19.80 -17.54 29.84
N ILE A 748 18.52 -17.38 30.18
CA ILE A 748 17.59 -16.44 29.54
C ILE A 748 18.01 -14.97 29.66
N LEU A 749 18.69 -14.59 30.76
CA LEU A 749 19.24 -13.24 30.91
C LEU A 749 20.60 -13.13 30.24
N VAL A 750 21.39 -14.20 30.21
CA VAL A 750 22.70 -14.20 29.54
C VAL A 750 22.56 -13.97 28.03
N ASN A 751 21.72 -14.77 27.35
CA ASN A 751 21.57 -14.73 25.89
C ASN A 751 20.33 -14.00 25.39
N GLY A 752 19.48 -13.49 26.29
CA GLY A 752 18.17 -12.96 25.93
C GLY A 752 17.23 -14.04 25.39
N SER A 753 16.06 -13.60 24.93
CA SER A 753 15.12 -14.43 24.18
C SER A 753 14.15 -13.55 23.39
N GLU A 754 13.78 -14.00 22.20
CA GLU A 754 12.79 -13.34 21.35
C GLU A 754 11.81 -14.37 20.80
N GLY A 755 10.52 -14.08 20.90
CA GLY A 755 9.46 -14.99 20.50
C GLY A 755 8.19 -14.25 20.11
N ILE A 756 7.56 -14.69 19.02
CA ILE A 756 6.22 -14.25 18.63
C ILE A 756 5.38 -15.52 18.53
N GLY A 757 4.32 -15.60 19.32
CA GLY A 757 3.34 -16.68 19.28
C GLY A 757 1.94 -16.12 19.09
N THR A 758 0.93 -16.99 19.06
CA THR A 758 -0.45 -16.56 18.84
C THR A 758 -0.94 -15.61 19.93
N GLY A 759 -1.10 -14.33 19.57
CA GLY A 759 -1.62 -13.26 20.44
C GLY A 759 -0.56 -12.56 21.31
N TRP A 760 0.68 -13.05 21.34
CA TRP A 760 1.71 -12.59 22.27
C TRP A 760 3.07 -12.44 21.60
N SER A 761 3.87 -11.50 22.12
CA SER A 761 5.30 -11.39 21.81
C SER A 761 6.09 -11.25 23.11
N SER A 762 7.33 -11.72 23.06
CA SER A 762 8.30 -11.70 24.15
C SER A 762 9.62 -11.18 23.62
N PHE A 763 10.22 -10.23 24.34
CA PHE A 763 11.57 -9.76 24.08
C PHE A 763 12.31 -9.49 25.38
N ILE A 764 13.36 -10.29 25.61
CA ILE A 764 14.30 -10.17 26.71
C ILE A 764 15.67 -9.89 26.08
N PRO A 765 16.31 -8.75 26.41
CA PRO A 765 17.64 -8.44 25.90
C PRO A 765 18.71 -9.27 26.62
N ASN A 766 19.90 -9.32 26.04
CA ASN A 766 21.05 -9.97 26.64
C ASN A 766 21.63 -9.10 27.76
N PHE A 767 22.13 -9.73 28.82
CA PHE A 767 22.80 -9.08 29.96
C PHE A 767 24.19 -9.68 30.19
N ASN A 768 25.04 -8.92 30.88
CA ASN A 768 26.39 -9.32 31.22
C ASN A 768 26.39 -10.44 32.29
N PRO A 769 27.00 -11.61 32.03
CA PRO A 769 27.09 -12.70 33.01
C PRO A 769 27.67 -12.28 34.37
N LYS A 770 28.61 -11.32 34.40
CA LYS A 770 29.20 -10.84 35.65
C LYS A 770 28.20 -10.08 36.52
N ASP A 771 27.32 -9.29 35.89
CA ASP A 771 26.32 -8.48 36.58
C ASP A 771 25.18 -9.37 37.10
N ILE A 772 24.80 -10.39 36.32
CA ILE A 772 23.90 -11.47 36.74
C ILE A 772 24.47 -12.19 37.97
N ILE A 773 25.72 -12.65 37.92
CA ILE A 773 26.38 -13.34 39.05
C ILE A 773 26.47 -12.44 40.29
N SER A 774 26.77 -11.15 40.10
CA SER A 774 26.78 -10.15 41.18
C SER A 774 25.42 -10.07 41.87
N ASN A 775 24.34 -9.93 41.10
CA ASN A 775 22.98 -9.89 41.63
C ASN A 775 22.50 -11.20 42.27
N LEU A 776 22.90 -12.35 41.74
CA LEU A 776 22.62 -13.64 42.38
C LEU A 776 23.29 -13.73 43.76
N LYS A 777 24.55 -13.27 43.87
CA LYS A 777 25.25 -13.23 45.16
C LYS A 777 24.58 -12.28 46.15
N ARG A 778 24.15 -11.10 45.71
CA ARG A 778 23.35 -10.15 46.50
C ARG A 778 22.06 -10.79 47.01
N PHE A 779 21.29 -11.40 46.11
CA PHE A 779 20.04 -12.08 46.44
C PHE A 779 20.23 -13.22 47.45
N ILE A 780 21.27 -14.04 47.29
CA ILE A 780 21.63 -15.12 48.25
C ILE A 780 22.04 -14.54 49.62
N ALA A 781 22.69 -13.37 49.64
CA ALA A 781 23.05 -12.65 50.87
C ALA A 781 21.89 -11.86 51.50
N GLY A 782 20.70 -11.83 50.88
CA GLY A 782 19.56 -11.03 51.33
C GLY A 782 19.69 -9.53 51.01
N GLU A 783 20.63 -9.13 50.17
CA GLU A 783 20.80 -7.76 49.70
C GLU A 783 19.86 -7.42 48.53
N GLU A 784 19.53 -6.14 48.36
CA GLU A 784 18.76 -5.65 47.22
C GLU A 784 19.54 -5.82 45.90
N MET A 785 18.88 -6.35 44.87
CA MET A 785 19.48 -6.52 43.54
C MET A 785 19.62 -5.18 42.80
N VAL A 786 20.76 -4.97 42.15
CA VAL A 786 21.04 -3.77 41.36
C VAL A 786 20.43 -3.91 39.97
N ARG A 787 19.69 -2.90 39.51
CA ARG A 787 19.10 -2.90 38.17
C ARG A 787 20.17 -3.00 37.08
N MET A 788 20.13 -4.06 36.28
CA MET A 788 21.07 -4.32 35.20
C MET A 788 20.71 -3.54 33.93
N LYS A 789 21.74 -3.19 33.14
CA LYS A 789 21.59 -2.65 31.78
C LYS A 789 21.86 -3.76 30.76
N PRO A 790 21.19 -3.76 29.58
CA PRO A 790 21.52 -4.69 28.51
C PRO A 790 23.00 -4.61 28.11
N TRP A 791 23.56 -5.75 27.73
CA TRP A 791 24.96 -5.86 27.34
C TRP A 791 25.14 -7.00 26.33
N TYR A 792 25.90 -6.72 25.27
CA TYR A 792 26.15 -7.63 24.17
C TYR A 792 27.65 -7.84 24.00
N ARG A 793 28.08 -9.11 23.98
CA ARG A 793 29.49 -9.48 23.86
C ARG A 793 30.11 -8.89 22.59
N GLY A 794 31.17 -8.10 22.77
CA GLY A 794 31.94 -7.49 21.68
C GLY A 794 31.30 -6.24 21.06
N PHE A 795 30.14 -5.79 21.53
CA PHE A 795 29.55 -4.52 21.09
C PHE A 795 30.38 -3.34 21.60
N LYS A 796 30.73 -2.42 20.70
CA LYS A 796 31.58 -1.26 20.99
C LYS A 796 30.77 0.03 21.23
N GLY A 797 29.48 0.02 20.89
CA GLY A 797 28.60 1.18 20.92
C GLY A 797 28.02 1.50 22.31
N LEU A 798 27.14 2.49 22.35
CA LEU A 798 26.52 2.97 23.58
C LEU A 798 25.15 2.30 23.80
N ILE A 799 24.80 2.06 25.07
CA ILE A 799 23.48 1.56 25.47
C ILE A 799 22.95 2.50 26.54
N GLU A 800 22.01 3.35 26.16
CA GLU A 800 21.39 4.34 27.05
C GLU A 800 19.99 3.89 27.48
N GLU A 801 19.54 4.38 28.63
CA GLU A 801 18.18 4.15 29.11
C GLU A 801 17.30 5.33 28.69
N ASN A 802 16.10 5.05 28.17
CA ASN A 802 15.19 6.11 27.75
C ASN A 802 14.67 6.94 28.94
N SER A 803 14.20 8.16 28.66
CA SER A 803 13.71 9.09 29.69
C SER A 803 12.57 8.55 30.55
N THR A 804 11.79 7.58 30.04
CA THR A 804 10.70 6.93 30.77
C THR A 804 11.12 5.66 31.52
N ARG A 805 12.39 5.26 31.47
CA ARG A 805 12.94 4.04 32.10
C ARG A 805 12.29 2.71 31.67
N THR A 806 11.64 2.68 30.50
CA THR A 806 10.89 1.53 29.97
C THR A 806 11.56 0.84 28.79
N ALA A 807 12.58 1.46 28.19
CA ALA A 807 13.32 0.91 27.05
C ALA A 807 14.79 1.32 27.11
N PHE A 808 15.63 0.57 26.41
CA PHE A 808 17.02 0.92 26.19
C PHE A 808 17.25 1.27 24.72
N GLU A 809 18.06 2.27 24.44
CA GLU A 809 18.45 2.66 23.09
C GLU A 809 19.89 2.19 22.85
N THR A 810 20.06 1.36 21.81
CA THR A 810 21.40 0.94 21.36
C THR A 810 21.85 1.86 20.23
N ILE A 811 23.02 2.47 20.39
CA ILE A 811 23.54 3.53 19.52
C ILE A 811 24.89 3.08 18.95
N GLY A 812 25.05 3.23 17.63
CA GLY A 812 26.31 2.92 16.94
C GLY A 812 27.47 3.87 17.30
N LEU A 813 28.68 3.55 16.84
CA LEU A 813 29.84 4.45 16.93
C LEU A 813 30.06 5.15 15.60
N ILE A 814 30.28 6.46 15.69
CA ILE A 814 30.54 7.33 14.55
C ILE A 814 31.56 8.41 14.94
N GLU A 815 32.55 8.60 14.07
CA GLU A 815 33.65 9.54 14.27
C GLU A 815 33.72 10.50 13.08
N LYS A 816 33.89 11.80 13.33
CA LYS A 816 34.07 12.80 12.27
C LYS A 816 35.53 12.78 11.77
N LYS A 817 35.75 12.40 10.51
CA LYS A 817 37.10 12.31 9.88
C LYS A 817 37.45 13.52 9.00
N GLY A 818 36.48 14.38 8.68
CA GLY A 818 36.66 15.63 7.93
C GLY A 818 35.42 16.50 8.03
N GLU A 819 35.39 17.67 7.40
CA GLU A 819 34.24 18.60 7.51
C GLU A 819 32.90 17.95 7.14
N ASP A 820 32.87 17.29 5.96
CA ASP A 820 31.73 16.55 5.41
C ASP A 820 31.89 15.02 5.48
N VAL A 821 32.84 14.47 6.25
CA VAL A 821 33.15 13.02 6.23
C VAL A 821 33.04 12.40 7.62
N VAL A 822 32.28 11.32 7.72
CA VAL A 822 32.09 10.52 8.95
C VAL A 822 32.46 9.05 8.72
N GLU A 823 33.12 8.44 9.69
CA GLU A 823 33.41 7.00 9.74
C GLU A 823 32.49 6.35 10.76
N ILE A 824 31.73 5.32 10.34
CA ILE A 824 30.88 4.50 11.19
C ILE A 824 31.61 3.17 11.42
N SER A 825 32.00 2.92 12.66
CA SER A 825 32.78 1.74 13.08
C SER A 825 31.95 0.73 13.88
N GLU A 826 30.70 1.06 14.20
CA GLU A 826 29.79 0.20 14.93
C GLU A 826 28.32 0.54 14.63
N LEU A 827 27.46 -0.47 14.45
CA LEU A 827 26.02 -0.35 14.20
C LEU A 827 25.22 -0.84 15.41
N PRO A 828 24.01 -0.30 15.65
CA PRO A 828 23.10 -0.80 16.69
C PRO A 828 22.88 -2.31 16.65
N ILE A 829 22.53 -2.87 17.79
CA ILE A 829 22.13 -4.27 17.88
C ILE A 829 20.87 -4.50 17.01
N LYS A 830 20.82 -5.64 16.31
CA LYS A 830 19.83 -5.97 15.26
C LYS A 830 19.89 -5.13 13.98
N ARG A 831 20.87 -4.24 13.80
CA ARG A 831 21.15 -3.60 12.49
C ARG A 831 22.37 -4.26 11.83
N TRP A 832 22.14 -5.01 10.77
CA TRP A 832 23.17 -5.77 10.06
C TRP A 832 23.87 -4.95 8.99
N THR A 833 25.12 -5.29 8.67
CA THR A 833 25.97 -4.54 7.73
C THR A 833 25.35 -4.44 6.34
N GLN A 834 24.80 -5.53 5.80
CA GLN A 834 24.19 -5.58 4.48
C GLN A 834 22.89 -4.74 4.43
N ASP A 835 21.99 -4.94 5.40
CA ASP A 835 20.75 -4.16 5.55
C ASP A 835 21.00 -2.65 5.75
N TYR A 836 22.17 -2.27 6.31
CA TYR A 836 22.59 -0.87 6.45
C TYR A 836 23.20 -0.33 5.16
N LYS A 837 23.99 -1.13 4.45
CA LYS A 837 24.54 -0.78 3.14
C LYS A 837 23.45 -0.49 2.12
N GLU A 838 22.46 -1.37 1.99
CA GLU A 838 21.32 -1.18 1.07
C GLU A 838 20.55 0.12 1.39
N TRP A 839 20.42 0.45 2.68
CA TRP A 839 19.82 1.71 3.11
C TRP A 839 20.67 2.95 2.79
N LEU A 840 22.01 2.85 2.84
CA LEU A 840 22.91 3.91 2.38
C LEU A 840 22.81 4.09 0.86
N GLU A 841 22.76 3.00 0.09
CA GLU A 841 22.54 3.01 -1.37
C GLU A 841 21.21 3.67 -1.73
N GLU A 842 20.13 3.38 -0.98
CA GLU A 842 18.86 4.10 -1.13
C GLU A 842 19.00 5.61 -0.89
N GLN A 843 19.88 6.06 0.01
CA GLN A 843 20.04 7.49 0.35
C GLN A 843 20.91 8.28 -0.64
N LEU A 844 21.58 7.63 -1.58
CA LEU A 844 22.42 8.28 -2.58
C LEU A 844 21.62 9.22 -3.52
N PRO A 845 22.30 10.14 -4.23
CA PRO A 845 21.68 10.99 -5.23
C PRO A 845 21.06 10.16 -6.37
N THR A 846 19.76 10.34 -6.61
CA THR A 846 19.06 9.84 -7.80
C THR A 846 18.39 11.00 -8.53
N PRO A 847 18.06 10.88 -9.84
CA PRO A 847 17.38 11.95 -10.59
C PRO A 847 16.09 12.45 -9.93
N ASP A 848 15.42 11.60 -9.16
CA ASP A 848 14.18 11.88 -8.44
C ASP A 848 14.39 12.50 -7.04
N LYS A 849 15.58 12.34 -6.43
CA LYS A 849 15.92 12.87 -5.10
C LYS A 849 16.66 14.22 -5.22
N LYS A 850 15.91 15.31 -5.28
CA LYS A 850 16.44 16.68 -5.50
C LYS A 850 17.24 17.31 -4.35
N ASP A 851 17.50 16.61 -3.24
CA ASP A 851 18.31 17.11 -2.12
C ASP A 851 18.80 15.96 -1.17
N PRO A 852 19.72 15.09 -1.63
CA PRO A 852 20.21 13.95 -0.86
C PRO A 852 21.16 14.39 0.27
N TRP A 853 21.06 13.72 1.43
CA TRP A 853 21.94 14.00 2.59
C TRP A 853 23.34 13.43 2.45
N ILE A 854 23.47 12.31 1.72
CA ILE A 854 24.72 11.61 1.45
C ILE A 854 25.08 11.87 -0.01
N SER A 855 26.33 12.27 -0.26
CA SER A 855 26.85 12.42 -1.62
C SER A 855 27.47 11.12 -2.13
N ASP A 856 28.16 10.38 -1.27
CA ASP A 856 28.82 9.11 -1.58
C ASP A 856 29.09 8.32 -0.29
N PHE A 857 29.35 7.01 -0.38
CA PHE A 857 29.87 6.22 0.73
C PHE A 857 30.78 5.08 0.26
N ARG A 858 31.75 4.73 1.10
CA ARG A 858 32.64 3.57 0.92
C ARG A 858 32.41 2.56 2.03
N ASP A 859 32.01 1.36 1.66
CA ASP A 859 32.03 0.19 2.53
C ASP A 859 33.43 -0.46 2.52
N SER A 860 33.96 -0.75 3.70
CA SER A 860 35.18 -1.54 3.89
C SER A 860 35.04 -2.46 5.11
N SER A 861 33.80 -2.85 5.42
CA SER A 861 33.43 -3.76 6.49
C SER A 861 33.88 -5.20 6.19
N SER A 862 34.18 -5.97 7.23
CA SER A 862 34.43 -7.41 7.16
C SER A 862 33.17 -8.19 7.57
N HIS A 863 33.31 -9.50 7.76
CA HIS A 863 32.24 -10.33 8.33
C HIS A 863 31.98 -10.07 9.82
N GLU A 864 32.98 -9.58 10.56
CA GLU A 864 32.89 -9.37 12.02
C GLU A 864 32.95 -7.88 12.41
N ASP A 865 33.76 -7.06 11.72
CA ASP A 865 33.92 -5.62 11.97
C ASP A 865 33.22 -4.75 10.93
N ILE A 866 32.67 -3.62 11.38
CA ILE A 866 31.97 -2.63 10.55
C ILE A 866 32.93 -1.48 10.23
N LYS A 867 32.94 -1.04 8.97
CA LYS A 867 33.62 0.20 8.56
C LYS A 867 32.97 0.81 7.33
N PHE A 868 32.08 1.79 7.55
CA PHE A 868 31.55 2.66 6.49
C PHE A 868 32.18 4.05 6.60
N VAL A 869 32.67 4.58 5.49
CA VAL A 869 33.08 5.99 5.38
C VAL A 869 32.03 6.70 4.53
N VAL A 870 31.24 7.58 5.15
CA VAL A 870 30.12 8.27 4.50
C VAL A 870 30.49 9.73 4.27
N LYS A 871 30.27 10.21 3.04
CA LYS A 871 30.47 11.62 2.66
C LYS A 871 29.11 12.32 2.57
N LEU A 872 28.96 13.40 3.33
CA LEU A 872 27.74 14.20 3.40
C LEU A 872 27.68 15.20 2.24
N SER A 873 26.50 15.73 1.97
CA SER A 873 26.30 16.84 1.04
C SER A 873 26.67 18.18 1.69
N ALA A 874 27.34 19.05 0.94
CA ALA A 874 27.86 20.33 1.43
C ALA A 874 26.77 21.19 2.11
N GLY A 875 27.11 21.76 3.27
CA GLY A 875 26.20 22.59 4.07
C GLY A 875 25.16 21.83 4.90
N LYS A 876 25.17 20.48 4.88
CA LYS A 876 24.32 19.63 5.75
C LYS A 876 25.02 19.05 6.97
N VAL A 877 26.21 19.55 7.30
CA VAL A 877 26.93 19.22 8.55
C VAL A 877 26.12 19.75 9.74
N PRO A 878 25.58 18.89 10.62
CA PRO A 878 24.77 19.36 11.73
C PRO A 878 25.63 20.08 12.79
N SER A 879 25.24 21.29 13.18
CA SER A 879 25.81 22.00 14.33
C SER A 879 25.34 21.46 15.69
N PHE A 880 24.29 20.63 15.69
CA PHE A 880 23.87 19.78 16.81
C PHE A 880 24.13 18.33 16.42
N GLY A 881 24.97 17.65 17.20
CA GLY A 881 25.66 16.44 16.76
C GLY A 881 24.75 15.27 16.38
N VAL A 882 25.14 14.56 15.31
CA VAL A 882 24.92 13.12 15.01
C VAL A 882 23.47 12.60 14.87
N HIS A 883 22.48 13.18 15.55
CA HIS A 883 21.10 12.70 15.73
C HIS A 883 20.24 12.55 14.46
N PHE A 884 20.75 12.86 13.27
CA PHE A 884 20.04 12.66 11.99
C PHE A 884 20.51 11.44 11.17
N LEU A 885 21.73 10.93 11.41
CA LEU A 885 22.11 9.58 10.92
C LEU A 885 21.44 8.47 11.75
N VAL A 886 20.88 8.82 12.90
CA VAL A 886 20.21 7.96 13.89
C VAL A 886 19.01 7.19 13.34
N GLY A 887 18.34 7.65 12.27
CA GLY A 887 17.26 6.89 11.63
C GLY A 887 17.64 5.46 11.18
N GLY A 888 18.94 5.19 11.00
CA GLY A 888 19.49 3.84 10.88
C GLY A 888 20.60 3.49 11.90
N LEU A 889 20.92 4.39 12.84
CA LEU A 889 22.00 4.27 13.83
C LEU A 889 21.53 4.32 15.29
N SER A 890 20.22 4.27 15.57
CA SER A 890 19.71 3.76 16.84
C SER A 890 18.69 2.63 16.67
N CYS A 891 18.63 1.76 17.66
CA CYS A 891 17.55 0.78 17.80
C CYS A 891 17.01 0.77 19.23
N THR A 892 15.73 1.09 19.39
CA THR A 892 15.03 1.07 20.68
C THR A 892 14.58 -0.35 21.03
N CYS A 893 15.13 -0.89 22.11
CA CYS A 893 14.77 -2.15 22.72
C CYS A 893 13.78 -1.92 23.86
N VAL A 894 12.47 -2.07 23.59
CA VAL A 894 11.43 -2.08 24.64
C VAL A 894 11.45 -3.45 25.30
N ALA A 895 11.67 -3.50 26.61
CA ALA A 895 11.61 -4.76 27.37
C ALA A 895 10.14 -5.21 27.50
N ALA A 896 9.79 -6.30 26.80
CA ALA A 896 8.49 -6.94 26.89
C ALA A 896 8.67 -8.31 27.55
N SER A 897 8.85 -8.30 28.87
CA SER A 897 9.13 -9.47 29.70
C SER A 897 7.89 -10.34 29.91
N LEU A 898 7.45 -11.01 28.84
CA LEU A 898 6.40 -12.02 28.88
C LEU A 898 7.01 -13.42 28.72
N CYS A 899 6.72 -14.33 29.63
CA CYS A 899 7.12 -15.73 29.55
C CYS A 899 5.98 -16.64 30.01
N ILE A 900 6.01 -17.91 29.60
CA ILE A 900 4.93 -18.85 29.93
C ILE A 900 5.09 -19.31 31.38
N TYR A 901 4.13 -18.89 32.20
CA TYR A 901 3.93 -19.27 33.60
C TYR A 901 3.07 -20.55 33.65
N ARG A 902 3.58 -21.60 34.31
CA ARG A 902 2.76 -22.74 34.76
C ARG A 902 2.77 -22.77 36.28
N PRO A 903 1.60 -22.64 36.96
CA PRO A 903 1.53 -22.95 38.38
C PRO A 903 1.74 -24.45 38.57
N LEU A 904 2.63 -24.82 39.49
CA LEU A 904 2.64 -26.16 40.06
C LEU A 904 1.56 -26.21 41.14
N TYR A 905 0.54 -27.03 40.91
CA TYR A 905 -0.36 -27.53 41.95
C TYR A 905 0.23 -28.82 42.55
#